data_AF-A0A963CL22-F1
#
_entry.id   AF-A0A963CL22-F1
#
_cell.length_a   1.000
_cell.length_b   1.000
_cell.length_c   1.000
_cell.angle_alpha   90.00
_cell.angle_beta   90.00
_cell.angle_gamma   90.00
#
_symmetry.space_group_name_H-M   'P 1'
#
loop_
_entity.id
_entity.type
_entity.pdbx_description
1 polymer ?
#
loop_
_entity_poly.entity_id
_entity_poly.type
_entity_poly.pdbx_seq_one_letter_code
_entity_poly.pdbx_strand_id
1 'polypeptide(L)'
;FENMESATNIPLFYLGSQFFSKNPSAKIAAIQERLRAAYPETEFMALETGANPHLLPAGAFRIRFHSVGGYGTIATGKLLTDILAGVLEMHSKSAPKYGSEKSGAPTNFFITVSPEPIKITNAELEEVEIAVSPDHKVFSHTNPLRGISEGGTFIMQSHHTPLEVWQELPAHARKTIREKRVNFYIIDGFGVARKHAPTPDLEIRMMGIAFIGAVCGHVDKVVAGTSEEAVLAKIQQQIKKKFGAKGVEVVNSNMAVIRDGLESTHKVDYSDAAFVEVERLPAAANDAGVAVSAAMQRVSINAQSAGLFDQDYFQEVVLDRFKDGTLAEAPVIPGNGLFIPVGSAAWKDKGLFRLSVPKFNADLCTGCMECALVCPDGAIPNTVHEIHDLLLTAIQQVDVTDQMKTMMSSHVFPLTKSIRDHYRKLPSKDPKPLHEIAADALTEMNLDNPTLERGFGGMIEVLSGFSVARTRPFFDVMEKATPGNGGLYSATIDPWKCTGCLECVDVCGPGALQEQKQDSKALAALKRSFTFLSNLPNTAPRFFSNATHPGGETKRLILDHENYYSMTGGHGGCRGCGEVTAIRLLTATNRAIHRERNKTHIHELESLIERLHAKMQSVEHDTHDPARLSRMQEAVKIIEKRLYHLESGPTGRGPSSAAFANATGCSSVYASTFPFNAYTDPWVNSLFQ
;
A
#
# COMPACT_ATOMS: atom_id res chain seq x y z
N PHE A 1 -0.17 39.38 19.67
CA PHE A 1 -0.37 40.67 20.35
C PHE A 1 -1.83 40.88 20.67
N GLU A 2 -2.74 40.86 19.69
CA GLU A 2 -4.19 41.03 19.92
C GLU A 2 -4.78 40.12 21.02
N ASN A 3 -4.46 38.82 21.04
CA ASN A 3 -4.93 37.93 22.11
C ASN A 3 -4.33 38.23 23.50
N MET A 4 -3.14 38.80 23.56
CA MET A 4 -2.52 39.26 24.83
C MET A 4 -3.13 40.57 25.33
N GLU A 5 -3.76 41.34 24.44
CA GLU A 5 -4.51 42.57 24.76
C GLU A 5 -5.97 42.28 25.10
N SER A 6 -6.45 41.05 24.86
CA SER A 6 -7.83 40.65 25.15
C SER A 6 -8.11 40.61 26.66
N ALA A 7 -9.32 41.03 27.06
CA ALA A 7 -9.77 41.05 28.45
C ALA A 7 -9.82 39.64 29.09
N THR A 8 -9.81 38.58 28.26
CA THR A 8 -9.84 37.18 28.68
C THR A 8 -8.51 36.72 29.29
N ASN A 9 -7.40 37.42 29.01
CA ASN A 9 -6.04 37.20 29.53
C ASN A 9 -5.69 35.72 29.76
N ILE A 10 -5.77 34.91 28.70
CA ILE A 10 -5.45 33.48 28.77
C ILE A 10 -3.92 33.34 28.87
N PRO A 11 -3.38 32.84 30.00
CA PRO A 11 -1.94 32.88 30.25
C PRO A 11 -1.15 31.86 29.43
N LEU A 12 -1.82 30.87 28.81
CA LEU A 12 -1.20 29.77 28.10
C LEU A 12 -1.94 29.49 26.78
N PHE A 13 -1.24 29.63 25.66
CA PHE A 13 -1.74 29.32 24.33
C PHE A 13 -0.76 28.38 23.60
N TYR A 14 -1.29 27.55 22.71
CA TYR A 14 -0.50 26.63 21.88
C TYR A 14 -0.40 27.16 20.46
N LEU A 15 0.83 27.37 20.00
CA LEU A 15 1.12 27.74 18.62
C LEU A 15 0.96 26.51 17.72
N GLY A 16 0.10 26.61 16.70
CA GLY A 16 -0.07 25.55 15.69
C GLY A 16 -0.83 24.31 16.16
N SER A 17 -1.48 24.36 17.34
CA SER A 17 -2.39 23.30 17.78
C SER A 17 -3.84 23.77 17.66
N GLN A 18 -4.70 22.92 17.11
CA GLN A 18 -6.14 23.08 17.15
C GLN A 18 -6.69 22.08 18.17
N PHE A 19 -7.59 22.49 19.07
CA PHE A 19 -8.22 21.55 20.02
C PHE A 19 -9.55 21.01 19.48
N PHE A 20 -10.23 21.83 18.68
CA PHE A 20 -11.58 21.54 18.22
C PHE A 20 -11.71 21.77 16.72
N SER A 21 -12.17 20.76 15.98
CA SER A 21 -12.48 20.91 14.56
C SER A 21 -13.78 21.70 14.41
N LYS A 22 -13.81 22.61 13.42
CA LYS A 22 -15.03 23.38 13.08
C LYS A 22 -16.12 22.51 12.45
N ASN A 23 -15.75 21.44 11.75
CA ASN A 23 -16.65 20.54 11.03
C ASN A 23 -16.34 19.07 11.36
N PRO A 24 -16.60 18.61 12.60
CA PRO A 24 -16.33 17.22 12.97
C PRO A 24 -17.42 16.26 12.48
N SER A 25 -17.06 14.99 12.30
CA SER A 25 -18.06 13.91 12.21
C SER A 25 -18.85 13.81 13.52
N ALA A 26 -20.01 13.14 13.51
CA ALA A 26 -20.80 12.94 14.72
C ALA A 26 -20.01 12.25 15.85
N LYS A 27 -19.18 11.27 15.52
CA LYS A 27 -18.31 10.55 16.48
C LYS A 27 -17.29 11.50 17.11
N ILE A 28 -16.61 12.29 16.28
CA ILE A 28 -15.59 13.24 16.74
C ILE A 28 -16.22 14.43 17.47
N ALA A 29 -17.43 14.85 17.10
CA ALA A 29 -18.19 15.88 17.81
C ALA A 29 -18.47 15.47 19.25
N ALA A 30 -18.96 14.24 19.47
CA ALA A 30 -19.22 13.71 20.80
C ALA A 30 -17.94 13.62 21.67
N ILE A 31 -16.79 13.29 21.07
CA ILE A 31 -15.50 13.29 21.77
C ILE A 31 -15.10 14.72 22.14
N GLN A 32 -15.21 15.67 21.20
CA GLN A 32 -14.89 17.07 21.46
C GLN A 32 -15.79 17.68 22.53
N GLU A 33 -17.07 17.34 22.57
CA GLU A 33 -18.01 17.81 23.59
C GLU A 33 -17.61 17.34 24.99
N ARG A 34 -17.16 16.09 25.12
CA ARG A 34 -16.56 15.57 26.36
C ARG A 34 -15.26 16.29 26.72
N LEU A 35 -14.42 16.60 25.74
CA LEU A 35 -13.18 17.35 25.95
C LEU A 35 -13.46 18.78 26.42
N ARG A 36 -14.45 19.46 25.84
CA ARG A 36 -14.91 20.79 26.30
C ARG A 36 -15.40 20.75 27.75
N ALA A 37 -16.19 19.74 28.10
CA ALA A 37 -16.68 19.58 29.46
C ALA A 37 -15.55 19.28 30.47
N ALA A 38 -14.54 18.49 30.08
CA ALA A 38 -13.44 18.10 30.96
C ALA A 38 -12.33 19.15 31.07
N TYR A 39 -12.08 19.90 29.98
CA TYR A 39 -10.99 20.86 29.83
C TYR A 39 -11.50 22.16 29.16
N PRO A 40 -12.44 22.88 29.78
CA PRO A 40 -13.10 24.04 29.17
C PRO A 40 -12.13 25.17 28.78
N GLU A 41 -10.99 25.29 29.47
CA GLU A 41 -9.95 26.26 29.17
C GLU A 41 -9.35 26.07 27.77
N THR A 42 -9.30 24.83 27.25
CA THR A 42 -8.68 24.52 25.95
C THR A 42 -9.38 25.20 24.77
N GLU A 43 -10.64 25.61 24.94
CA GLU A 43 -11.37 26.42 23.94
C GLU A 43 -10.68 27.74 23.65
N PHE A 44 -9.96 28.27 24.64
CA PHE A 44 -9.30 29.57 24.57
C PHE A 44 -7.78 29.46 24.37
N MET A 45 -7.24 28.23 24.30
CA MET A 45 -5.79 28.00 24.22
C MET A 45 -5.28 27.82 22.79
N ALA A 46 -6.15 27.68 21.79
CA ALA A 46 -5.77 27.67 20.38
C ALA A 46 -5.80 29.09 19.81
N LEU A 47 -4.84 29.42 18.94
CA LEU A 47 -4.87 30.66 18.17
C LEU A 47 -5.53 30.40 16.81
N GLU A 48 -6.47 31.26 16.44
CA GLU A 48 -6.94 31.33 15.06
C GLU A 48 -5.89 32.05 14.22
N THR A 49 -5.33 31.34 13.23
CA THR A 49 -4.33 31.90 12.32
C THR A 49 -5.02 32.68 11.20
N GLY A 50 -4.62 33.93 10.99
CA GLY A 50 -5.00 34.71 9.81
C GLY A 50 -4.28 34.25 8.54
N ALA A 51 -4.51 34.95 7.43
CA ALA A 51 -3.79 34.70 6.19
C ALA A 51 -2.28 34.91 6.37
N ASN A 52 -1.47 34.08 5.69
CA ASN A 52 -0.01 34.22 5.72
C ASN A 52 0.38 35.60 5.14
N PRO A 53 1.21 36.39 5.84
CA PRO A 53 1.67 37.66 5.30
C PRO A 53 2.62 37.44 4.12
N HIS A 54 2.52 38.30 3.10
CA HIS A 54 3.47 38.33 2.00
C HIS A 54 4.78 39.00 2.45
N LEU A 55 5.76 38.17 2.83
CA LEU A 55 7.07 38.63 3.32
C LEU A 55 8.15 38.71 2.24
N LEU A 56 7.86 38.23 1.02
CA LEU A 56 8.80 38.23 -0.09
C LEU A 56 8.53 39.42 -1.03
N PRO A 57 9.58 40.00 -1.66
CA PRO A 57 9.40 41.07 -2.64
C PRO A 57 8.71 40.54 -3.91
N ALA A 58 8.09 41.43 -4.70
CA ALA A 58 7.29 41.05 -5.88
C ALA A 58 8.05 40.21 -6.94
N GLY A 59 9.37 40.40 -7.06
CA GLY A 59 10.23 39.64 -7.97
C GLY A 59 10.61 38.23 -7.47
N ALA A 60 10.27 37.88 -6.23
CA ALA A 60 10.56 36.57 -5.67
C ALA A 60 9.52 35.51 -6.07
N PHE A 61 9.92 34.25 -5.96
CA PHE A 61 9.02 33.12 -6.15
C PHE A 61 9.53 31.85 -5.45
N ARG A 62 8.63 30.89 -5.34
CA ARG A 62 8.76 29.66 -4.57
C ARG A 62 8.42 28.47 -5.44
N ILE A 63 9.23 27.43 -5.35
CA ILE A 63 9.04 26.15 -6.03
C ILE A 63 8.91 25.06 -5.00
N ARG A 64 7.97 24.14 -5.19
CA ARG A 64 7.87 22.90 -4.42
C ARG A 64 7.87 21.68 -5.34
N PHE A 65 8.81 20.79 -5.10
CA PHE A 65 8.82 19.47 -5.70
C PHE A 65 8.02 18.49 -4.85
N HIS A 66 7.28 17.61 -5.52
CA HIS A 66 6.63 16.43 -4.95
C HIS A 66 7.16 15.18 -5.64
N SER A 67 7.79 14.30 -4.88
CA SER A 67 8.40 13.08 -5.41
C SER A 67 8.41 11.98 -4.37
N VAL A 68 9.11 10.89 -4.66
CA VAL A 68 9.25 9.73 -3.79
C VAL A 68 10.72 9.38 -3.58
N GLY A 69 11.02 8.79 -2.43
CA GLY A 69 12.35 8.31 -2.07
C GLY A 69 12.86 7.34 -3.14
N GLY A 70 14.02 7.67 -3.72
CA GLY A 70 14.64 6.91 -4.80
C GLY A 70 14.67 7.63 -6.15
N TYR A 71 13.85 8.68 -6.38
CA TYR A 71 13.72 9.35 -7.69
C TYR A 71 14.70 10.52 -7.93
N GLY A 72 15.70 10.69 -7.06
CA GLY A 72 16.77 11.69 -7.26
C GLY A 72 16.37 13.16 -7.08
N THR A 73 15.12 13.47 -6.69
CA THR A 73 14.58 14.84 -6.61
C THR A 73 15.38 15.80 -5.74
N ILE A 74 16.05 15.33 -4.69
CA ILE A 74 16.91 16.18 -3.86
C ILE A 74 18.12 16.69 -4.64
N ALA A 75 18.75 15.82 -5.44
CA ALA A 75 19.88 16.20 -6.28
C ALA A 75 19.42 17.18 -7.38
N THR A 76 18.27 16.89 -8.00
CA THR A 76 17.61 17.75 -8.98
C THR A 76 17.29 19.13 -8.41
N GLY A 77 16.66 19.19 -7.23
CA GLY A 77 16.26 20.42 -6.58
C GLY A 77 17.45 21.32 -6.23
N LYS A 78 18.54 20.73 -5.71
CA LYS A 78 19.80 21.46 -5.47
C LYS A 78 20.39 22.01 -6.77
N LEU A 79 20.43 21.20 -7.82
CA LEU A 79 20.93 21.64 -9.13
C LEU A 79 20.07 22.75 -9.73
N LEU A 80 18.75 22.63 -9.68
CA LEU A 80 17.84 23.66 -10.15
C LEU A 80 18.02 24.95 -9.34
N THR A 81 18.21 24.86 -8.02
CA THR A 81 18.46 26.04 -7.17
C THR A 81 19.72 26.78 -7.61
N ASP A 82 20.83 26.05 -7.83
CA ASP A 82 22.09 26.64 -8.32
C ASP A 82 21.89 27.30 -9.69
N ILE A 83 21.16 26.64 -10.60
CA ILE A 83 20.88 27.15 -11.94
C ILE A 83 20.03 28.42 -11.88
N LEU A 84 18.91 28.41 -11.15
CA LEU A 84 18.02 29.57 -11.06
C LEU A 84 18.72 30.76 -10.42
N ALA A 85 19.47 30.54 -9.34
CA ALA A 85 20.23 31.60 -8.68
C ALA A 85 21.27 32.22 -9.62
N GLY A 86 21.97 31.40 -10.41
CA GLY A 86 22.98 31.87 -11.36
C GLY A 86 22.41 32.51 -12.62
N VAL A 87 21.30 32.01 -13.15
CA VAL A 87 20.66 32.50 -14.39
C VAL A 87 19.98 33.85 -14.15
N LEU A 88 19.29 33.97 -13.00
CA LEU A 88 18.50 35.15 -12.61
C LEU A 88 19.31 36.14 -11.76
N GLU A 89 20.53 35.80 -11.35
CA GLU A 89 21.38 36.60 -10.46
C GLU A 89 20.68 36.95 -9.13
N MET A 90 19.92 35.99 -8.60
CA MET A 90 19.10 36.15 -7.41
C MET A 90 19.66 35.37 -6.21
N HIS A 91 19.28 35.80 -5.02
CA HIS A 91 19.47 35.01 -3.81
C HIS A 91 18.58 33.76 -3.86
N SER A 92 19.08 32.66 -3.30
CA SER A 92 18.33 31.42 -3.23
C SER A 92 18.37 30.78 -1.85
N LYS A 93 17.32 30.05 -1.51
CA LYS A 93 17.23 29.18 -0.34
C LYS A 93 16.61 27.86 -0.79
N SER A 94 17.19 26.76 -0.36
CA SER A 94 16.63 25.43 -0.59
C SER A 94 16.44 24.68 0.72
N ALA A 95 15.32 23.99 0.88
CA ALA A 95 15.02 23.15 2.03
C ALA A 95 14.54 21.76 1.56
N PRO A 96 15.35 20.70 1.70
CA PRO A 96 14.91 19.34 1.42
C PRO A 96 14.09 18.76 2.59
N LYS A 97 12.97 18.11 2.29
CA LYS A 97 12.17 17.32 3.23
C LYS A 97 12.22 15.84 2.83
N TYR A 98 12.72 15.01 3.73
CA TYR A 98 12.81 13.57 3.56
C TYR A 98 11.72 12.87 4.37
N GLY A 99 11.22 11.73 3.87
CA GLY A 99 10.52 10.77 4.70
C GLY A 99 11.51 9.91 5.49
N SER A 100 11.05 9.32 6.59
CA SER A 100 11.87 8.41 7.42
C SER A 100 12.19 7.10 6.70
N GLU A 101 11.37 6.70 5.74
CA GLU A 101 11.55 5.44 5.03
C GLU A 101 12.60 5.55 3.92
N LYS A 102 13.35 4.46 3.72
CA LYS A 102 14.49 4.45 2.78
C LYS A 102 14.09 4.49 1.31
N SER A 103 12.88 4.02 0.96
CA SER A 103 12.40 4.01 -0.43
C SER A 103 10.89 4.15 -0.51
N GLY A 104 10.40 4.91 -1.49
CA GLY A 104 8.96 5.05 -1.75
C GLY A 104 8.21 6.00 -0.82
N ALA A 105 8.82 6.50 0.26
CA ALA A 105 8.19 7.56 1.05
C ALA A 105 8.08 8.86 0.23
N PRO A 106 6.97 9.61 0.35
CA PRO A 106 6.87 10.94 -0.22
C PRO A 106 8.00 11.85 0.26
N THR A 107 8.57 12.62 -0.67
CA THR A 107 9.64 13.59 -0.43
C THR A 107 9.29 14.91 -1.08
N ASN A 108 9.60 16.00 -0.39
CA ASN A 108 9.40 17.35 -0.91
C ASN A 108 10.71 18.11 -0.97
N PHE A 109 10.85 19.00 -1.95
CA PHE A 109 11.98 19.92 -2.01
C PHE A 109 11.47 21.33 -2.25
N PHE A 110 11.86 22.26 -1.39
CA PHE A 110 11.40 23.64 -1.45
C PHE A 110 12.53 24.54 -1.92
N ILE A 111 12.23 25.45 -2.84
CA ILE A 111 13.14 26.47 -3.35
C ILE A 111 12.47 27.82 -3.17
N THR A 112 13.20 28.80 -2.67
CA THR A 112 12.83 30.21 -2.74
C THR A 112 13.92 30.93 -3.50
N VAL A 113 13.54 31.74 -4.49
CA VAL A 113 14.42 32.61 -5.26
C VAL A 113 13.95 34.04 -5.08
N SER A 114 14.86 34.99 -4.82
CA SER A 114 14.53 36.36 -4.49
C SER A 114 15.62 37.35 -4.92
N PRO A 115 15.27 38.55 -5.40
CA PRO A 115 16.23 39.62 -5.68
C PRO A 115 16.91 40.16 -4.40
N GLU A 116 16.29 39.96 -3.24
CA GLU A 116 16.83 40.36 -1.93
C GLU A 116 17.19 39.14 -1.06
N PRO A 117 18.08 39.29 -0.06
CA PRO A 117 18.38 38.23 0.89
C PRO A 117 17.12 37.64 1.55
N ILE A 118 16.97 36.31 1.44
CA ILE A 118 15.80 35.59 1.94
C ILE A 118 15.88 35.46 3.46
N LYS A 119 15.01 36.18 4.17
CA LYS A 119 14.95 36.16 5.65
C LYS A 119 13.98 35.13 6.23
N ILE A 120 13.14 34.51 5.39
CA ILE A 120 12.20 33.47 5.82
C ILE A 120 13.00 32.23 6.23
N THR A 121 12.87 31.81 7.49
CA THR A 121 13.57 30.63 8.03
C THR A 121 12.81 29.32 7.84
N ASN A 122 11.50 29.36 7.59
CA ASN A 122 10.65 28.18 7.35
C ASN A 122 11.22 27.24 6.28
N ALA A 123 11.29 25.96 6.60
CA ALA A 123 11.77 24.92 5.69
C ALA A 123 10.68 24.44 4.73
N GLU A 124 9.42 24.43 5.18
CA GLU A 124 8.28 24.02 4.38
C GLU A 124 7.50 25.25 3.92
N LEU A 125 7.17 25.29 2.63
CA LEU A 125 6.41 26.37 2.01
C LEU A 125 4.99 25.89 1.75
N GLU A 126 4.03 26.53 2.41
CA GLU A 126 2.60 26.26 2.18
C GLU A 126 2.17 26.80 0.82
N GLU A 127 2.47 28.07 0.56
CA GLU A 127 2.18 28.74 -0.70
C GLU A 127 3.36 28.68 -1.67
N VAL A 128 3.07 28.38 -2.93
CA VAL A 128 4.07 28.31 -4.00
C VAL A 128 3.54 28.82 -5.33
N GLU A 129 4.42 29.43 -6.12
CA GLU A 129 4.09 29.84 -7.49
C GLU A 129 4.27 28.67 -8.47
N ILE A 130 5.14 27.71 -8.15
CA ILE A 130 5.47 26.58 -9.02
C ILE A 130 5.46 25.28 -8.22
N ALA A 131 4.72 24.29 -8.72
CA ALA A 131 4.75 22.92 -8.24
C ALA A 131 5.33 22.01 -9.33
N VAL A 132 6.25 21.12 -8.95
CA VAL A 132 6.87 20.16 -9.87
C VAL A 132 6.71 18.77 -9.31
N SER A 133 6.28 17.81 -10.12
CA SER A 133 6.15 16.43 -9.69
C SER A 133 6.80 15.44 -10.66
N PRO A 134 8.03 14.98 -10.35
CA PRO A 134 8.65 13.85 -11.04
C PRO A 134 7.95 12.51 -10.76
N ASP A 135 7.01 12.47 -9.83
CA ASP A 135 6.18 11.31 -9.53
C ASP A 135 4.83 11.38 -10.25
N HIS A 136 4.64 10.50 -11.24
CA HIS A 136 3.39 10.36 -11.98
C HIS A 136 2.16 9.98 -11.13
N LYS A 137 2.34 9.49 -9.89
CA LYS A 137 1.25 9.09 -8.99
C LYS A 137 1.11 10.02 -7.78
N VAL A 138 1.61 11.25 -7.85
CA VAL A 138 1.60 12.20 -6.73
C VAL A 138 0.24 12.37 -6.03
N PHE A 139 -0.87 12.39 -6.78
CA PHE A 139 -2.23 12.52 -6.23
C PHE A 139 -2.72 11.30 -5.44
N SER A 140 -1.99 10.17 -5.47
CA SER A 140 -2.33 8.98 -4.68
C SER A 140 -1.90 9.09 -3.21
N HIS A 141 -0.95 9.98 -2.90
CA HIS A 141 -0.37 10.10 -1.56
C HIS A 141 -0.29 11.53 -1.01
N THR A 142 -0.46 12.56 -1.85
CA THR A 142 -0.46 13.97 -1.42
C THR A 142 -1.24 14.86 -2.38
N ASN A 143 -1.55 16.09 -1.96
CA ASN A 143 -2.11 17.12 -2.84
C ASN A 143 -1.00 18.09 -3.30
N PRO A 144 -0.47 17.95 -4.53
CA PRO A 144 0.60 18.81 -5.02
C PRO A 144 0.18 20.26 -5.27
N LEU A 145 -1.13 20.51 -5.42
CA LEU A 145 -1.70 21.83 -5.73
C LEU A 145 -2.05 22.66 -4.48
N ARG A 146 -1.90 22.08 -3.28
CA ARG A 146 -2.19 22.78 -2.03
C ARG A 146 -1.35 24.05 -1.88
N GLY A 147 -1.97 25.21 -1.81
CA GLY A 147 -1.26 26.49 -1.73
C GLY A 147 -0.62 26.97 -3.04
N ILE A 148 -0.90 26.35 -4.19
CA ILE A 148 -0.47 26.92 -5.48
C ILE A 148 -1.11 28.30 -5.67
N SER A 149 -0.34 29.28 -6.14
CA SER A 149 -0.85 30.62 -6.42
C SER A 149 -1.82 30.61 -7.61
N GLU A 150 -2.67 31.63 -7.69
CA GLU A 150 -3.40 31.90 -8.92
C GLU A 150 -2.42 32.21 -10.06
N GLY A 151 -2.69 31.69 -11.26
CA GLY A 151 -1.76 31.73 -12.40
C GLY A 151 -0.48 30.92 -12.21
N GLY A 152 -0.36 30.14 -11.12
CA GLY A 152 0.82 29.34 -10.83
C GLY A 152 1.07 28.24 -11.88
N THR A 153 2.24 27.60 -11.82
CA THR A 153 2.62 26.53 -12.77
C THR A 153 2.68 25.18 -12.09
N PHE A 154 2.13 24.14 -12.72
CA PHE A 154 2.28 22.75 -12.31
C PHE A 154 2.90 21.92 -13.43
N ILE A 155 3.99 21.21 -13.16
CA ILE A 155 4.67 20.34 -14.14
C ILE A 155 4.70 18.92 -13.59
N MET A 156 4.20 17.92 -14.33
CA MET A 156 4.07 16.54 -13.84
C MET A 156 4.68 15.51 -14.80
N GLN A 157 5.29 14.46 -14.24
CA GLN A 157 5.77 13.30 -15.01
C GLN A 157 4.57 12.54 -15.57
N SER A 158 4.57 12.27 -16.88
CA SER A 158 3.62 11.35 -17.51
C SER A 158 4.15 10.82 -18.84
N HIS A 159 3.79 9.58 -19.17
CA HIS A 159 3.99 9.01 -20.52
C HIS A 159 2.69 9.03 -21.35
N HIS A 160 1.58 9.48 -20.75
CA HIS A 160 0.26 9.56 -21.38
C HIS A 160 0.06 10.90 -22.08
N THR A 161 -0.91 10.96 -22.99
CA THR A 161 -1.31 12.20 -23.65
C THR A 161 -1.95 13.20 -22.67
N PRO A 162 -1.98 14.51 -22.99
CA PRO A 162 -2.63 15.52 -22.15
C PRO A 162 -4.08 15.17 -21.74
N LEU A 163 -4.86 14.58 -22.66
CA LEU A 163 -6.26 14.23 -22.41
C LEU A 163 -6.38 13.04 -21.44
N GLU A 164 -5.58 11.99 -21.64
CA GLU A 164 -5.54 10.83 -20.73
C GLU A 164 -5.11 11.24 -19.32
N VAL A 165 -4.10 12.11 -19.20
CA VAL A 165 -3.70 12.66 -17.89
C VAL A 165 -4.85 13.41 -17.23
N TRP A 166 -5.58 14.24 -17.99
CA TRP A 166 -6.73 14.97 -17.44
C TRP A 166 -7.83 14.04 -16.94
N GLN A 167 -8.09 12.91 -17.64
CA GLN A 167 -9.04 11.89 -17.22
C GLN A 167 -8.64 11.21 -15.91
N GLU A 168 -7.33 10.99 -15.72
CA GLU A 168 -6.79 10.37 -14.51
C GLU A 168 -6.77 11.28 -13.28
N LEU A 169 -6.81 12.61 -13.48
CA LEU A 169 -6.76 13.56 -12.37
C LEU A 169 -8.02 13.49 -11.49
N PRO A 170 -7.87 13.49 -10.15
CA PRO A 170 -9.00 13.63 -9.24
C PRO A 170 -9.83 14.88 -9.55
N ALA A 171 -11.14 14.81 -9.33
CA ALA A 171 -12.05 15.92 -9.60
C ALA A 171 -11.64 17.21 -8.85
N HIS A 172 -11.18 17.09 -7.59
CA HIS A 172 -10.70 18.23 -6.82
C HIS A 172 -9.45 18.89 -7.43
N ALA A 173 -8.58 18.10 -8.08
CA ALA A 173 -7.37 18.59 -8.72
C ALA A 173 -7.72 19.37 -10.00
N ARG A 174 -8.60 18.81 -10.84
CA ARG A 174 -9.14 19.50 -12.04
C ARG A 174 -9.82 20.82 -11.67
N LYS A 175 -10.66 20.81 -10.63
CA LYS A 175 -11.31 22.01 -10.09
C LYS A 175 -10.28 23.07 -9.69
N THR A 176 -9.27 22.69 -8.90
CA THR A 176 -8.21 23.61 -8.45
C THR A 176 -7.43 24.21 -9.62
N ILE A 177 -7.07 23.39 -10.61
CA ILE A 177 -6.34 23.85 -11.81
C ILE A 177 -7.14 24.91 -12.56
N ARG A 178 -8.46 24.71 -12.74
CA ARG A 178 -9.33 25.68 -13.42
C ARG A 178 -9.52 26.96 -12.62
N GLU A 179 -9.94 26.84 -11.37
CA GLU A 179 -10.27 28.00 -10.51
C GLU A 179 -9.07 28.92 -10.33
N LYS A 180 -7.88 28.33 -10.16
CA LYS A 180 -6.64 29.08 -10.01
C LYS A 180 -5.93 29.38 -11.33
N ARG A 181 -6.51 29.01 -12.48
CA ARG A 181 -5.92 29.22 -13.82
C ARG A 181 -4.46 28.71 -13.89
N VAL A 182 -4.22 27.52 -13.36
CA VAL A 182 -2.89 26.93 -13.25
C VAL A 182 -2.35 26.57 -14.63
N ASN A 183 -1.16 27.06 -14.97
CA ASN A 183 -0.43 26.60 -16.15
C ASN A 183 0.04 25.16 -15.94
N PHE A 184 -0.71 24.19 -16.47
CA PHE A 184 -0.43 22.77 -16.29
C PHE A 184 0.36 22.21 -17.48
N TYR A 185 1.49 21.57 -17.18
CA TYR A 185 2.37 20.91 -18.15
C TYR A 185 2.64 19.46 -17.75
N ILE A 186 2.87 18.61 -18.75
CA ILE A 186 3.32 17.23 -18.58
C ILE A 186 4.62 16.99 -19.35
N ILE A 187 5.46 16.10 -18.85
CA ILE A 187 6.71 15.69 -19.50
C ILE A 187 6.94 14.19 -19.28
N ASP A 188 7.40 13.48 -20.31
CA ASP A 188 7.95 12.13 -20.16
C ASP A 188 9.44 12.17 -19.83
N GLY A 189 9.77 12.57 -18.60
CA GLY A 189 11.14 12.67 -18.11
C GLY A 189 11.91 11.35 -18.14
N PHE A 190 11.25 10.20 -17.88
CA PHE A 190 11.88 8.88 -18.01
C PHE A 190 12.12 8.49 -19.48
N GLY A 191 11.19 8.81 -20.38
CA GLY A 191 11.38 8.66 -21.83
C GLY A 191 12.55 9.48 -22.35
N VAL A 192 12.66 10.74 -21.94
CA VAL A 192 13.82 11.59 -22.24
C VAL A 192 15.09 10.98 -21.66
N ALA A 193 15.09 10.61 -20.38
CA ALA A 193 16.25 10.04 -19.72
C ALA A 193 16.78 8.79 -20.42
N ARG A 194 15.89 7.86 -20.83
CA ARG A 194 16.26 6.63 -21.54
C ARG A 194 16.99 6.88 -22.86
N LYS A 195 16.71 7.97 -23.57
CA LYS A 195 17.39 8.30 -24.83
C LYS A 195 18.86 8.68 -24.61
N HIS A 196 19.18 9.26 -23.45
CA HIS A 196 20.49 9.85 -23.15
C HIS A 196 21.29 9.07 -22.11
N ALA A 197 20.65 8.21 -21.32
CA ALA A 197 21.29 7.48 -20.24
C ALA A 197 22.20 6.37 -20.78
N PRO A 198 23.50 6.35 -20.41
CA PRO A 198 24.39 5.30 -20.87
C PRO A 198 24.19 3.97 -20.11
N THR A 199 23.53 4.02 -18.94
CA THR A 199 23.21 2.84 -18.12
C THR A 199 21.84 3.03 -17.44
N PRO A 200 21.07 1.95 -17.18
CA PRO A 200 19.76 2.04 -16.52
C PRO A 200 19.76 2.81 -15.19
N ASP A 201 20.80 2.67 -14.36
CA ASP A 201 20.93 3.36 -13.06
C ASP A 201 21.01 4.89 -13.17
N LEU A 202 21.37 5.42 -14.34
CA LEU A 202 21.46 6.85 -14.59
C LEU A 202 20.15 7.45 -15.09
N GLU A 203 19.19 6.63 -15.56
CA GLU A 203 17.89 7.10 -16.03
C GLU A 203 17.18 7.93 -14.97
N ILE A 204 17.15 7.46 -13.72
CA ILE A 204 16.51 8.17 -12.62
C ILE A 204 17.13 9.55 -12.39
N ARG A 205 18.47 9.65 -12.49
CA ARG A 205 19.17 10.94 -12.29
C ARG A 205 18.91 11.88 -13.46
N MET A 206 18.91 11.35 -14.69
CA MET A 206 18.67 12.11 -15.91
C MET A 206 17.23 12.56 -16.06
N MET A 207 16.25 11.82 -15.54
CA MET A 207 14.85 12.26 -15.47
C MET A 207 14.76 13.61 -14.74
N GLY A 208 15.49 13.77 -13.64
CA GLY A 208 15.56 15.04 -12.92
C GLY A 208 16.07 16.21 -13.78
N ILE A 209 17.02 15.95 -14.69
CA ILE A 209 17.57 16.96 -15.59
C ILE A 209 16.54 17.37 -16.65
N ALA A 210 15.71 16.44 -17.13
CA ALA A 210 14.62 16.76 -18.05
C ALA A 210 13.63 17.77 -17.42
N PHE A 211 13.32 17.61 -16.13
CA PHE A 211 12.49 18.57 -15.38
C PHE A 211 13.14 19.96 -15.22
N ILE A 212 14.47 20.04 -15.19
CA ILE A 212 15.17 21.33 -15.22
C ILE A 212 14.91 22.03 -16.55
N GLY A 213 14.97 21.30 -17.67
CA GLY A 213 14.60 21.80 -18.99
C GLY A 213 13.15 22.32 -19.04
N ALA A 214 12.21 21.54 -18.52
CA ALA A 214 10.80 21.93 -18.43
C ALA A 214 10.59 23.23 -17.64
N VAL A 215 11.19 23.34 -16.44
CA VAL A 215 11.08 24.55 -15.60
C VAL A 215 11.72 25.75 -16.28
N CYS A 216 12.92 25.58 -16.85
CA CYS A 216 13.64 26.69 -17.46
C CYS A 216 13.07 27.14 -18.81
N GLY A 217 12.28 26.31 -19.50
CA GLY A 217 11.65 26.65 -20.78
C GLY A 217 10.21 27.14 -20.70
N HIS A 218 9.45 26.71 -19.69
CA HIS A 218 7.98 26.92 -19.66
C HIS A 218 7.45 27.73 -18.47
N VAL A 219 8.31 28.10 -17.52
CA VAL A 219 7.92 28.93 -16.38
C VAL A 219 8.20 30.40 -16.68
N ASP A 220 7.15 31.21 -16.82
CA ASP A 220 7.23 32.64 -17.15
C ASP A 220 8.22 33.41 -16.28
N LYS A 221 8.22 33.17 -14.96
CA LYS A 221 9.14 33.83 -14.01
C LYS A 221 10.62 33.52 -14.27
N VAL A 222 10.93 32.47 -15.03
CA VAL A 222 12.30 32.07 -15.38
C VAL A 222 12.69 32.56 -16.79
N VAL A 223 11.75 32.54 -17.74
CA VAL A 223 12.00 32.93 -19.14
C VAL A 223 11.74 34.41 -19.44
N ALA A 224 11.03 35.13 -18.56
CA ALA A 224 10.62 36.51 -18.82
C ALA A 224 11.80 37.43 -19.16
N GLY A 225 11.74 38.02 -20.35
CA GLY A 225 12.68 39.06 -20.79
C GLY A 225 14.00 38.56 -21.37
N THR A 226 14.15 37.27 -21.69
CA THR A 226 15.37 36.71 -22.32
C THR A 226 14.99 35.66 -23.38
N SER A 227 15.80 35.52 -24.45
CA SER A 227 15.54 34.46 -25.46
C SER A 227 15.88 33.07 -24.91
N GLU A 228 15.27 32.03 -25.47
CA GLU A 228 15.54 30.64 -25.09
C GLU A 228 17.03 30.29 -25.18
N GLU A 229 17.71 30.74 -26.25
CA GLU A 229 19.13 30.48 -26.45
C GLU A 229 19.99 31.13 -25.35
N ALA A 230 19.61 32.32 -24.90
CA ALA A 230 20.32 33.02 -23.83
C ALA A 230 20.10 32.34 -22.47
N VAL A 231 18.90 31.81 -22.19
CA VAL A 231 18.65 30.97 -21.01
C VAL A 231 19.48 29.69 -21.08
N LEU A 232 19.47 28.97 -22.21
CA LEU A 232 20.25 27.74 -22.39
C LEU A 232 21.77 27.99 -22.27
N ALA A 233 22.28 29.10 -22.77
CA ALA A 233 23.69 29.48 -22.63
C ALA A 233 24.09 29.71 -21.17
N LYS A 234 23.25 30.43 -20.40
CA LYS A 234 23.47 30.63 -18.96
C LYS A 234 23.39 29.31 -18.19
N ILE A 235 22.44 28.44 -18.53
CA ILE A 235 22.35 27.09 -17.95
C ILE A 235 23.62 26.29 -18.23
N GLN A 236 24.12 26.30 -19.46
CA GLN A 236 25.36 25.61 -19.83
C GLN A 236 26.55 26.11 -19.01
N GLN A 237 26.62 27.41 -18.70
CA GLN A 237 27.66 27.95 -17.82
C GLN A 237 27.57 27.37 -16.41
N GLN A 238 26.37 27.25 -15.83
CA GLN A 238 26.17 26.66 -14.50
C GLN A 238 26.46 25.16 -14.48
N ILE A 239 26.03 24.42 -15.51
CA ILE A 239 26.35 22.99 -15.68
C ILE A 239 27.87 22.80 -15.82
N LYS A 240 28.56 23.64 -16.61
CA LYS A 240 30.03 23.60 -16.75
C LYS A 240 30.74 23.89 -15.43
N LYS A 241 30.25 24.84 -14.63
CA LYS A 241 30.81 25.14 -13.29
C LYS A 241 30.73 23.92 -12.37
N LYS A 242 29.64 23.16 -12.41
CA LYS A 242 29.41 22.02 -11.50
C LYS A 242 30.02 20.70 -12.00
N PHE A 243 29.96 20.45 -13.31
CA PHE A 243 30.33 19.16 -13.91
C PHE A 243 31.54 19.25 -14.85
N GLY A 244 32.12 20.42 -15.10
CA GLY A 244 33.24 20.58 -16.03
C GLY A 244 34.47 19.73 -15.67
N ALA A 245 34.71 19.50 -14.38
CA ALA A 245 35.77 18.60 -13.91
C ALA A 245 35.55 17.12 -14.29
N LYS A 246 34.31 16.73 -14.65
CA LYS A 246 33.97 15.38 -15.11
C LYS A 246 34.09 15.21 -16.63
N GLY A 247 34.49 16.25 -17.36
CA GLY A 247 34.68 16.22 -18.81
C GLY A 247 33.57 16.89 -19.61
N VAL A 248 33.90 17.28 -20.84
CA VAL A 248 33.01 18.01 -21.76
C VAL A 248 31.80 17.15 -22.17
N GLU A 249 32.00 15.85 -22.36
CA GLU A 249 30.92 14.91 -22.71
C GLU A 249 29.81 14.87 -21.65
N VAL A 250 30.16 14.92 -20.37
CA VAL A 250 29.16 14.95 -19.28
C VAL A 250 28.34 16.24 -19.36
N VAL A 251 28.99 17.38 -19.62
CA VAL A 251 28.29 18.66 -19.79
C VAL A 251 27.36 18.62 -21.00
N ASN A 252 27.84 18.11 -22.15
CA ASN A 252 27.06 18.00 -23.38
C ASN A 252 25.85 17.08 -23.20
N SER A 253 26.03 15.92 -22.56
CA SER A 253 24.95 14.97 -22.24
C SER A 253 23.89 15.60 -21.34
N ASN A 254 24.28 16.32 -20.28
CA ASN A 254 23.34 17.04 -19.43
C ASN A 254 22.57 18.12 -20.24
N MET A 255 23.27 18.87 -21.09
CA MET A 255 22.63 19.89 -21.93
C MET A 255 21.67 19.30 -22.97
N ALA A 256 21.97 18.12 -23.54
CA ALA A 256 21.07 17.43 -24.44
C ALA A 256 19.76 17.03 -23.74
N VAL A 257 19.86 16.47 -22.53
CA VAL A 257 18.68 16.14 -21.71
C VAL A 257 17.87 17.38 -21.35
N ILE A 258 18.51 18.52 -21.09
CA ILE A 258 17.82 19.79 -20.80
C ILE A 258 17.03 20.27 -22.03
N ARG A 259 17.61 20.23 -23.23
CA ARG A 259 16.94 20.63 -24.48
C ARG A 259 15.77 19.70 -24.80
N ASP A 260 15.99 18.39 -24.79
CA ASP A 260 14.92 17.43 -25.02
C ASP A 260 13.82 17.54 -23.96
N GLY A 261 14.18 17.83 -22.71
CA GLY A 261 13.22 18.07 -21.64
C GLY A 261 12.34 19.28 -21.90
N LEU A 262 12.93 20.37 -22.41
CA LEU A 262 12.19 21.56 -22.84
C LEU A 262 11.23 21.23 -23.99
N GLU A 263 11.73 20.56 -25.04
CA GLU A 263 10.96 20.24 -26.26
C GLU A 263 9.84 19.22 -26.02
N SER A 264 10.05 18.25 -25.13
CA SER A 264 9.08 17.19 -24.80
C SER A 264 8.05 17.60 -23.74
N THR A 265 8.11 18.84 -23.25
CA THR A 265 7.13 19.35 -22.29
C THR A 265 5.89 19.85 -23.04
N HIS A 266 4.73 19.27 -22.72
CA HIS A 266 3.46 19.60 -23.35
C HIS A 266 2.55 20.36 -22.40
N LYS A 267 1.96 21.47 -22.87
CA LYS A 267 0.91 22.17 -22.14
C LYS A 267 -0.38 21.37 -22.19
N VAL A 268 -1.06 21.26 -21.06
CA VAL A 268 -2.39 20.66 -20.96
C VAL A 268 -3.42 21.76 -21.14
N ASP A 269 -3.93 21.91 -22.35
CA ASP A 269 -4.95 22.92 -22.67
C ASP A 269 -6.35 22.45 -22.25
N TYR A 270 -6.64 22.59 -20.97
CA TYR A 270 -7.94 22.23 -20.39
C TYR A 270 -9.09 23.17 -20.82
N SER A 271 -8.86 24.16 -21.68
CA SER A 271 -9.94 25.00 -22.23
C SER A 271 -10.66 24.35 -23.42
N ASP A 272 -10.05 23.34 -24.05
CA ASP A 272 -10.63 22.59 -25.15
C ASP A 272 -11.87 21.79 -24.71
N ALA A 273 -12.87 21.71 -25.59
CA ALA A 273 -14.13 20.99 -25.39
C ALA A 273 -13.92 19.53 -24.94
N ALA A 274 -12.90 18.83 -25.45
CA ALA A 274 -12.62 17.45 -25.08
C ALA A 274 -12.34 17.27 -23.57
N PHE A 275 -11.71 18.27 -22.94
CA PHE A 275 -11.38 18.25 -21.51
C PHE A 275 -12.60 18.57 -20.63
N VAL A 276 -13.53 19.37 -21.15
CA VAL A 276 -14.80 19.70 -20.48
C VAL A 276 -15.73 18.48 -20.47
N GLU A 277 -15.79 17.71 -21.57
CA GLU A 277 -16.59 16.49 -21.61
C GLU A 277 -16.12 15.44 -20.58
N VAL A 278 -14.81 15.33 -20.35
CA VAL A 278 -14.22 14.45 -19.32
C VAL A 278 -14.71 14.78 -17.90
N GLU A 279 -15.13 16.01 -17.63
CA GLU A 279 -15.69 16.42 -16.34
C GLU A 279 -17.18 16.09 -16.20
N ARG A 280 -17.87 15.87 -17.32
CA ARG A 280 -19.27 15.44 -17.35
C ARG A 280 -19.43 13.93 -17.26
N LEU A 281 -18.38 13.19 -17.63
CA LEU A 281 -18.33 11.75 -17.43
C LEU A 281 -18.39 11.46 -15.93
N PRO A 282 -19.20 10.47 -15.49
CA PRO A 282 -19.10 9.99 -14.12
C PRO A 282 -17.66 9.59 -13.86
N ALA A 283 -17.16 9.87 -12.64
CA ALA A 283 -15.84 9.41 -12.23
C ALA A 283 -15.71 7.93 -12.60
N ALA A 284 -14.61 7.57 -13.28
CA ALA A 284 -14.37 6.18 -13.65
C ALA A 284 -14.66 5.28 -12.44
N ALA A 285 -15.39 4.20 -12.65
CA ALA A 285 -15.80 3.30 -11.59
C ALA A 285 -14.59 2.98 -10.71
N ASN A 286 -14.76 3.05 -9.38
CA ASN A 286 -13.71 2.73 -8.42
C ASN A 286 -13.23 1.30 -8.69
N ASP A 287 -12.14 1.21 -9.44
CA ASP A 287 -11.40 0.00 -9.68
C ASP A 287 -10.97 -0.57 -8.32
N ALA A 288 -10.79 -1.89 -8.21
CA ALA A 288 -10.34 -2.50 -6.96
C ALA A 288 -9.12 -1.73 -6.41
N GLY A 289 -9.18 -1.37 -5.12
CA GLY A 289 -8.17 -0.58 -4.43
C GLY A 289 -7.42 -1.39 -3.38
N VAL A 290 -6.51 -0.73 -2.66
CA VAL A 290 -5.70 -1.34 -1.57
C VAL A 290 -6.55 -2.03 -0.49
N ALA A 291 -7.84 -1.64 -0.36
CA ALA A 291 -8.82 -2.29 0.50
C ALA A 291 -8.94 -3.80 0.27
N VAL A 292 -8.79 -4.28 -0.98
CA VAL A 292 -8.80 -5.71 -1.32
C VAL A 292 -7.63 -6.44 -0.66
N SER A 293 -6.42 -5.87 -0.77
CA SER A 293 -5.23 -6.38 -0.06
C SER A 293 -5.40 -6.33 1.45
N ALA A 294 -5.90 -5.20 1.99
CA ALA A 294 -6.11 -5.05 3.43
C ALA A 294 -7.11 -6.06 4.00
N ALA A 295 -8.20 -6.33 3.26
CA ALA A 295 -9.19 -7.34 3.61
C ALA A 295 -8.61 -8.77 3.57
N MET A 296 -7.81 -9.09 2.55
CA MET A 296 -7.13 -10.38 2.43
C MET A 296 -6.15 -10.65 3.59
N GLN A 297 -5.50 -9.59 4.07
CA GLN A 297 -4.62 -9.63 5.25
C GLN A 297 -5.40 -9.72 6.57
N ARG A 298 -6.74 -9.73 6.51
CA ARG A 298 -7.70 -9.84 7.63
C ARG A 298 -7.48 -8.80 8.73
N VAL A 299 -6.90 -7.65 8.39
CA VAL A 299 -6.56 -6.61 9.36
C VAL A 299 -7.81 -5.94 9.95
N SER A 300 -8.86 -5.76 9.16
CA SER A 300 -10.11 -5.13 9.61
C SER A 300 -11.14 -6.13 10.16
N ILE A 301 -11.06 -7.41 9.75
CA ILE A 301 -11.98 -8.46 10.21
C ILE A 301 -11.61 -8.92 11.63
N ASN A 302 -10.34 -8.74 12.01
CA ASN A 302 -9.78 -9.23 13.26
C ASN A 302 -9.32 -8.15 14.25
N ALA A 303 -9.33 -6.87 13.92
CA ALA A 303 -8.99 -5.84 14.90
C ALA A 303 -10.26 -5.39 15.64
N GLN A 304 -10.60 -6.03 16.76
CA GLN A 304 -11.48 -5.40 17.77
C GLN A 304 -10.66 -4.41 18.61
N SER A 305 -9.87 -3.58 17.96
CA SER A 305 -9.19 -2.52 18.65
C SER A 305 -10.21 -1.41 18.92
N ALA A 306 -10.36 -1.04 20.19
CA ALA A 306 -11.37 -0.08 20.64
C ALA A 306 -10.72 1.19 21.16
N GLY A 307 -11.49 2.28 21.21
CA GLY A 307 -11.01 3.57 21.70
C GLY A 307 -9.83 4.06 20.87
N LEU A 308 -8.66 4.23 21.51
CA LEU A 308 -7.46 4.81 20.90
C LEU A 308 -6.82 3.93 19.80
N PHE A 309 -7.14 2.65 19.79
CA PHE A 309 -6.59 1.69 18.81
C PHE A 309 -7.59 1.37 17.70
N ASP A 310 -8.79 1.93 17.74
CA ASP A 310 -9.83 1.75 16.71
C ASP A 310 -9.33 2.25 15.35
N GLN A 311 -9.45 1.41 14.31
CA GLN A 311 -8.90 1.72 12.99
C GLN A 311 -9.68 2.84 12.30
N ASP A 312 -11.00 2.89 12.45
CA ASP A 312 -11.83 3.95 11.86
C ASP A 312 -11.54 5.29 12.53
N TYR A 313 -11.41 5.30 13.86
CA TYR A 313 -10.95 6.46 14.60
C TYR A 313 -9.56 6.93 14.14
N PHE A 314 -8.59 6.02 14.02
CA PHE A 314 -7.25 6.35 13.52
C PHE A 314 -7.27 6.84 12.07
N GLN A 315 -8.10 6.24 11.22
CA GLN A 315 -8.26 6.65 9.83
C GLN A 315 -8.70 8.13 9.74
N GLU A 316 -9.73 8.50 10.50
CA GLU A 316 -10.29 9.85 10.50
C GLU A 316 -9.34 10.89 11.12
N VAL A 317 -8.74 10.59 12.28
CA VAL A 317 -7.93 11.57 13.01
C VAL A 317 -6.48 11.66 12.52
N VAL A 318 -5.99 10.63 11.83
CA VAL A 318 -4.61 10.55 11.32
C VAL A 318 -4.57 10.36 9.81
N LEU A 319 -5.01 9.20 9.29
CA LEU A 319 -4.67 8.79 7.92
C LEU A 319 -5.21 9.74 6.85
N ASP A 320 -6.44 10.23 7.00
CA ASP A 320 -7.05 11.17 6.06
C ASP A 320 -6.29 12.51 6.04
N ARG A 321 -5.84 12.96 7.21
CA ARG A 321 -5.07 14.19 7.39
C ARG A 321 -3.65 14.10 6.82
N PHE A 322 -3.06 12.90 6.85
CA PHE A 322 -1.82 12.61 6.14
C PHE A 322 -2.02 12.69 4.62
N LYS A 323 -3.11 12.11 4.09
CA LYS A 323 -3.39 12.04 2.64
C LYS A 323 -3.66 13.40 2.01
N ASP A 324 -4.41 14.26 2.68
CA ASP A 324 -4.75 15.60 2.17
C ASP A 324 -3.73 16.70 2.57
N GLY A 325 -2.72 16.32 3.36
CA GLY A 325 -1.69 17.21 3.87
C GLY A 325 -2.18 18.20 4.93
N THR A 326 -3.34 17.97 5.55
CA THR A 326 -3.91 18.79 6.64
C THR A 326 -3.49 18.33 8.03
N LEU A 327 -2.47 17.47 8.17
CA LEU A 327 -2.03 16.97 9.49
C LEU A 327 -1.72 18.08 10.50
N ALA A 328 -1.15 19.20 10.05
CA ALA A 328 -0.89 20.36 10.92
C ALA A 328 -2.16 21.06 11.42
N GLU A 329 -3.30 20.83 10.78
CA GLU A 329 -4.62 21.34 11.16
C GLU A 329 -5.44 20.31 11.96
N ALA A 330 -4.91 19.09 12.14
CA ALA A 330 -5.62 18.04 12.84
C ALA A 330 -5.81 18.43 14.32
N PRO A 331 -7.04 18.29 14.86
CA PRO A 331 -7.26 18.60 16.27
C PRO A 331 -6.48 17.66 17.19
N VAL A 332 -6.06 18.17 18.33
CA VAL A 332 -5.46 17.41 19.43
C VAL A 332 -6.56 16.57 20.09
N ILE A 333 -6.68 15.32 19.66
CA ILE A 333 -7.65 14.35 20.19
C ILE A 333 -6.88 13.19 20.85
N PRO A 334 -7.40 12.56 21.93
CA PRO A 334 -6.74 11.46 22.62
C PRO A 334 -6.06 10.42 21.71
N GLY A 335 -4.82 10.07 22.04
CA GLY A 335 -4.04 9.03 21.34
C GLY A 335 -3.44 9.44 20.00
N ASN A 336 -3.79 10.61 19.45
CA ASN A 336 -3.19 11.12 18.20
C ASN A 336 -1.66 11.28 18.38
N GLY A 337 -0.88 10.74 17.44
CA GLY A 337 0.59 10.74 17.47
C GLY A 337 1.24 9.80 18.50
N LEU A 338 0.47 9.11 19.35
CA LEU A 338 1.00 8.22 20.40
C LEU A 338 0.85 6.74 20.06
N PHE A 339 -0.26 6.35 19.42
CA PHE A 339 -0.57 4.96 19.14
C PHE A 339 -0.83 4.75 17.65
N ILE A 340 -0.33 3.63 17.13
CA ILE A 340 -0.63 3.16 15.77
C ILE A 340 -1.37 1.82 15.91
N PRO A 341 -2.59 1.68 15.35
CA PRO A 341 -3.26 0.39 15.31
C PRO A 341 -2.40 -0.69 14.68
N VAL A 342 -2.48 -1.91 15.21
CA VAL A 342 -1.79 -3.08 14.63
C VAL A 342 -2.23 -3.29 13.18
N GLY A 343 -1.29 -3.69 12.32
CA GLY A 343 -1.53 -4.00 10.92
C GLY A 343 -1.92 -2.81 10.03
N SER A 344 -1.89 -1.56 10.51
CA SER A 344 -2.32 -0.38 9.72
C SER A 344 -1.56 -0.22 8.39
N ALA A 345 -0.35 -0.78 8.25
CA ALA A 345 0.40 -0.80 6.99
C ALA A 345 -0.31 -1.58 5.86
N ALA A 346 -1.30 -2.42 6.18
CA ALA A 346 -2.13 -3.09 5.19
C ALA A 346 -2.91 -2.11 4.29
N TRP A 347 -3.12 -0.87 4.73
CA TRP A 347 -3.75 0.19 3.94
C TRP A 347 -2.78 1.00 3.08
N LYS A 348 -1.47 0.74 3.18
CA LYS A 348 -0.45 1.43 2.40
C LYS A 348 -0.23 0.77 1.05
N ASP A 349 -0.34 1.51 -0.04
CA ASP A 349 0.01 1.03 -1.38
C ASP A 349 1.51 1.23 -1.65
N LYS A 350 2.27 0.13 -1.71
CA LYS A 350 3.70 0.13 -2.12
C LYS A 350 3.89 -0.14 -3.61
N GLY A 351 2.83 -0.55 -4.30
CA GLY A 351 2.86 -0.86 -5.73
C GLY A 351 2.99 0.37 -6.63
N LEU A 352 2.72 1.56 -6.09
CA LEU A 352 2.75 2.84 -6.80
C LEU A 352 4.12 3.17 -7.45
N PHE A 353 5.21 2.65 -6.90
CA PHE A 353 6.57 3.09 -7.26
C PHE A 353 7.34 2.08 -8.12
N ARG A 354 6.78 0.91 -8.43
CA ARG A 354 7.49 -0.12 -9.19
C ARG A 354 7.43 0.14 -10.71
N LEU A 355 8.54 -0.13 -11.38
CA LEU A 355 8.63 -0.09 -12.86
C LEU A 355 8.39 -1.47 -13.49
N SER A 356 8.76 -2.51 -12.76
CA SER A 356 8.64 -3.91 -13.18
C SER A 356 7.89 -4.71 -12.12
N VAL A 357 7.26 -5.81 -12.55
CA VAL A 357 6.47 -6.71 -11.71
C VAL A 357 6.66 -8.16 -12.18
N PRO A 358 6.61 -9.17 -11.29
CA PRO A 358 6.67 -10.56 -11.70
C PRO A 358 5.43 -10.97 -12.50
N LYS A 359 5.63 -11.63 -13.64
CA LYS A 359 4.61 -12.33 -14.41
C LYS A 359 4.65 -13.81 -14.07
N PHE A 360 3.53 -14.37 -13.63
CA PHE A 360 3.40 -15.79 -13.31
C PHE A 360 2.99 -16.61 -14.55
N ASN A 361 3.71 -17.69 -14.80
CA ASN A 361 3.39 -18.73 -15.77
C ASN A 361 3.13 -20.05 -15.01
N ALA A 362 1.86 -20.46 -14.98
CA ALA A 362 1.42 -21.64 -14.25
C ALA A 362 2.03 -22.95 -14.79
N ASP A 363 2.29 -23.03 -16.09
CA ASP A 363 2.74 -24.27 -16.76
C ASP A 363 4.12 -24.72 -16.33
N LEU A 364 4.96 -23.76 -15.93
CA LEU A 364 6.31 -24.00 -15.46
C LEU A 364 6.37 -24.18 -13.93
N CYS A 365 5.29 -23.88 -13.22
CA CYS A 365 5.32 -23.84 -11.75
C CYS A 365 5.40 -25.25 -11.15
N THR A 366 6.37 -25.46 -10.25
CA THR A 366 6.56 -26.73 -9.56
C THR A 366 5.89 -26.80 -8.19
N GLY A 367 5.32 -25.68 -7.70
CA GLY A 367 4.79 -25.57 -6.33
C GLY A 367 5.88 -25.57 -5.26
N CYS A 368 7.10 -25.11 -5.58
CA CYS A 368 8.23 -25.12 -4.62
C CYS A 368 8.10 -24.09 -3.49
N MET A 369 7.32 -23.03 -3.70
CA MET A 369 7.04 -21.93 -2.76
C MET A 369 8.20 -20.98 -2.42
N GLU A 370 9.38 -21.13 -3.03
CA GLU A 370 10.56 -20.27 -2.75
C GLU A 370 10.24 -18.78 -2.97
N CYS A 371 9.46 -18.45 -4.00
CA CYS A 371 9.03 -17.09 -4.30
C CYS A 371 8.28 -16.39 -3.16
N ALA A 372 7.46 -17.13 -2.40
CA ALA A 372 6.71 -16.59 -1.26
C ALA A 372 7.55 -16.55 0.01
N LEU A 373 8.58 -17.39 0.13
CA LEU A 373 9.50 -17.33 1.26
C LEU A 373 10.36 -16.08 1.18
N VAL A 374 10.92 -15.78 0.02
CA VAL A 374 11.84 -14.63 -0.14
C VAL A 374 11.14 -13.29 -0.13
N CYS A 375 9.86 -13.22 -0.52
CA CYS A 375 9.13 -11.95 -0.63
C CYS A 375 9.06 -11.20 0.72
N PRO A 376 9.72 -10.02 0.86
CA PRO A 376 9.67 -9.27 2.11
C PRO A 376 8.30 -8.61 2.34
N ASP A 377 7.61 -8.23 1.27
CA ASP A 377 6.39 -7.42 1.34
C ASP A 377 5.10 -8.25 1.53
N GLY A 378 5.19 -9.58 1.64
CA GLY A 378 4.00 -10.44 1.68
C GLY A 378 3.16 -10.34 0.40
N ALA A 379 3.78 -10.03 -0.73
CA ALA A 379 3.11 -9.64 -1.97
C ALA A 379 2.88 -10.77 -2.99
N ILE A 380 3.19 -12.03 -2.67
CA ILE A 380 2.93 -13.19 -3.53
C ILE A 380 2.38 -14.38 -2.72
N PRO A 381 1.14 -14.28 -2.20
CA PRO A 381 0.52 -15.42 -1.51
C PRO A 381 0.46 -16.64 -2.44
N ASN A 382 1.07 -17.72 -1.97
CA ASN A 382 0.97 -19.02 -2.60
C ASN A 382 -0.19 -19.78 -1.98
N THR A 383 -1.08 -20.31 -2.80
CA THR A 383 -2.35 -20.89 -2.34
C THR A 383 -2.62 -22.20 -3.06
N VAL A 384 -3.12 -23.20 -2.33
CA VAL A 384 -3.65 -24.43 -2.92
C VAL A 384 -5.16 -24.43 -2.84
N HIS A 385 -5.79 -24.49 -4.00
CA HIS A 385 -7.22 -24.33 -4.20
C HIS A 385 -7.90 -25.68 -4.42
N GLU A 386 -9.10 -25.82 -3.87
CA GLU A 386 -10.03 -26.82 -4.33
C GLU A 386 -10.59 -26.43 -5.70
N ILE A 387 -10.78 -27.40 -6.59
CA ILE A 387 -11.37 -27.15 -7.90
C ILE A 387 -12.79 -26.59 -7.75
N HIS A 388 -13.59 -27.10 -6.82
CA HIS A 388 -14.96 -26.64 -6.63
C HIS A 388 -15.03 -25.19 -6.12
N ASP A 389 -14.09 -24.76 -5.29
CA ASP A 389 -14.01 -23.37 -4.82
C ASP A 389 -13.70 -22.41 -5.97
N LEU A 390 -12.78 -22.78 -6.88
CA LEU A 390 -12.50 -22.00 -8.08
C LEU A 390 -13.75 -21.81 -8.94
N LEU A 391 -14.52 -22.88 -9.13
CA LEU A 391 -15.77 -22.84 -9.90
C LEU A 391 -16.84 -21.99 -9.21
N LEU A 392 -17.06 -22.19 -7.91
CA LEU A 392 -18.06 -21.44 -7.14
C LEU A 392 -17.73 -19.94 -7.12
N THR A 393 -16.47 -19.57 -6.88
CA THR A 393 -16.04 -18.17 -6.90
C THR A 393 -16.17 -17.56 -8.29
N ALA A 394 -15.89 -18.31 -9.36
CA ALA A 394 -16.13 -17.85 -10.72
C ALA A 394 -17.62 -17.61 -11.01
N ILE A 395 -18.50 -18.53 -10.59
CA ILE A 395 -19.97 -18.40 -10.73
C ILE A 395 -20.48 -17.13 -10.04
N GLN A 396 -19.95 -16.79 -8.86
CA GLN A 396 -20.36 -15.59 -8.13
C GLN A 396 -20.06 -14.28 -8.88
N GLN A 397 -19.05 -14.27 -9.75
CA GLN A 397 -18.63 -13.11 -10.55
C GLN A 397 -19.31 -13.04 -11.92
N VAL A 398 -20.08 -14.05 -12.32
CA VAL A 398 -20.87 -14.00 -13.55
C VAL A 398 -22.07 -13.06 -13.36
N ASP A 399 -22.30 -12.21 -14.35
CA ASP A 399 -23.46 -11.31 -14.40
C ASP A 399 -24.74 -12.05 -14.83
N VAL A 400 -25.28 -12.83 -13.89
CA VAL A 400 -26.54 -13.58 -14.02
C VAL A 400 -27.33 -13.51 -12.70
N THR A 401 -28.63 -13.88 -12.75
CA THR A 401 -29.50 -13.87 -11.58
C THR A 401 -29.04 -14.85 -10.49
N ASP A 402 -29.35 -14.57 -9.21
CA ASP A 402 -29.00 -15.46 -8.10
C ASP A 402 -29.61 -16.87 -8.23
N GLN A 403 -30.80 -16.95 -8.83
CA GLN A 403 -31.41 -18.23 -9.17
C GLN A 403 -30.56 -19.01 -10.17
N MET A 404 -30.01 -18.34 -11.19
CA MET A 404 -29.09 -18.95 -12.15
C MET A 404 -27.80 -19.40 -11.46
N LYS A 405 -27.19 -18.56 -10.61
CA LYS A 405 -26.01 -18.93 -9.83
C LYS A 405 -26.24 -20.18 -8.98
N THR A 406 -27.42 -20.28 -8.37
CA THR A 406 -27.83 -21.46 -7.59
C THR A 406 -27.93 -22.72 -8.47
N MET A 407 -28.54 -22.62 -9.65
CA MET A 407 -28.63 -23.74 -10.61
C MET A 407 -27.25 -24.14 -11.16
N MET A 408 -26.36 -23.20 -11.42
CA MET A 408 -24.98 -23.50 -11.82
C MET A 408 -24.23 -24.20 -10.68
N SER A 409 -24.39 -23.72 -9.45
CA SER A 409 -23.73 -24.27 -8.27
C SER A 409 -24.08 -25.73 -8.00
N SER A 410 -25.31 -26.18 -8.33
CA SER A 410 -25.70 -27.58 -8.18
C SER A 410 -24.94 -28.56 -9.09
N HIS A 411 -24.32 -28.05 -10.17
CA HIS A 411 -23.52 -28.84 -11.12
C HIS A 411 -22.02 -28.81 -10.82
N VAL A 412 -21.56 -28.03 -9.83
CA VAL A 412 -20.13 -27.83 -9.55
C VAL A 412 -19.42 -29.12 -9.15
N PHE A 413 -20.01 -29.95 -8.30
CA PHE A 413 -19.37 -31.19 -7.86
C PHE A 413 -19.25 -32.24 -8.98
N PRO A 414 -20.29 -32.50 -9.79
CA PRO A 414 -20.16 -33.30 -11.02
C PRO A 414 -19.09 -32.76 -11.97
N LEU A 415 -19.08 -31.45 -12.23
CA LEU A 415 -18.08 -30.81 -13.09
C LEU A 415 -16.66 -30.95 -12.51
N THR A 416 -16.51 -30.77 -11.21
CA THR A 416 -15.23 -30.97 -10.50
C THR A 416 -14.69 -32.38 -10.71
N LYS A 417 -15.55 -33.40 -10.63
CA LYS A 417 -15.16 -34.79 -10.91
C LYS A 417 -14.69 -34.95 -12.35
N SER A 418 -15.43 -34.41 -13.33
CA SER A 418 -15.05 -34.45 -14.74
C SER A 418 -13.70 -33.76 -15.00
N ILE A 419 -13.47 -32.58 -14.43
CA ILE A 419 -12.20 -31.86 -14.51
C ILE A 419 -11.05 -32.69 -13.94
N ARG A 420 -11.25 -33.35 -12.79
CA ARG A 420 -10.23 -34.25 -12.21
C ARG A 420 -9.91 -35.42 -13.14
N ASP A 421 -10.92 -36.01 -13.77
CA ASP A 421 -10.73 -37.11 -14.72
C ASP A 421 -9.96 -36.66 -15.98
N HIS A 422 -10.18 -35.43 -16.46
CA HIS A 422 -9.36 -34.82 -17.51
C HIS A 422 -7.90 -34.69 -17.06
N TYR A 423 -7.64 -34.11 -15.89
CA TYR A 423 -6.28 -34.01 -15.35
C TYR A 423 -5.60 -35.37 -15.22
N ARG A 424 -6.30 -36.44 -14.81
CA ARG A 424 -5.72 -37.79 -14.71
C ARG A 424 -5.32 -38.38 -16.06
N LYS A 425 -6.03 -38.02 -17.14
CA LYS A 425 -5.75 -38.46 -18.51
C LYS A 425 -4.67 -37.61 -19.18
N LEU A 426 -4.50 -36.35 -18.78
CA LEU A 426 -3.49 -35.45 -19.33
C LEU A 426 -2.07 -35.91 -18.95
N PRO A 427 -1.15 -36.03 -19.93
CA PRO A 427 0.26 -36.25 -19.65
C PRO A 427 0.82 -35.15 -18.75
N SER A 428 1.74 -35.48 -17.83
CA SER A 428 2.38 -34.48 -16.94
C SER A 428 3.15 -33.37 -17.67
N LYS A 429 3.33 -33.46 -19.00
CA LYS A 429 4.04 -32.48 -19.84
C LYS A 429 3.12 -31.71 -20.81
N ASP A 430 1.81 -31.89 -20.71
CA ASP A 430 0.84 -31.21 -21.56
C ASP A 430 0.11 -30.14 -20.74
N PRO A 431 0.57 -28.87 -20.78
CA PRO A 431 -0.05 -27.81 -20.02
C PRO A 431 -1.35 -27.38 -20.70
N LYS A 432 -2.48 -27.76 -20.10
CA LYS A 432 -3.78 -27.22 -20.46
C LYS A 432 -4.33 -26.34 -19.32
N PRO A 433 -4.65 -25.06 -19.56
CA PRO A 433 -5.21 -24.19 -18.53
C PRO A 433 -6.54 -24.71 -17.97
N LEU A 434 -6.83 -24.37 -16.70
CA LEU A 434 -8.06 -24.81 -16.03
C LEU A 434 -9.33 -24.43 -16.81
N HIS A 435 -9.41 -23.22 -17.36
CA HIS A 435 -10.60 -22.76 -18.08
C HIS A 435 -10.88 -23.60 -19.34
N GLU A 436 -9.84 -24.04 -20.05
CA GLU A 436 -10.01 -24.94 -21.20
C GLU A 436 -10.40 -26.36 -20.78
N ILE A 437 -9.80 -26.88 -19.69
CA ILE A 437 -10.20 -28.19 -19.14
C ILE A 437 -11.64 -28.17 -18.65
N ALA A 438 -12.06 -27.07 -18.01
CA ALA A 438 -13.42 -26.89 -17.57
C ALA A 438 -14.40 -26.80 -18.76
N ALA A 439 -14.00 -26.16 -19.87
CA ALA A 439 -14.80 -26.12 -21.10
C ALA A 439 -14.97 -27.51 -21.74
N ASP A 440 -13.89 -28.30 -21.82
CA ASP A 440 -13.96 -29.69 -22.30
C ASP A 440 -14.90 -30.52 -21.40
N ALA A 441 -14.70 -30.42 -20.09
CA ALA A 441 -15.48 -31.15 -19.09
C ALA A 441 -16.98 -30.78 -19.13
N LEU A 442 -17.31 -29.52 -19.41
CA LEU A 442 -18.69 -29.05 -19.61
C LEU A 442 -19.30 -29.62 -20.90
N THR A 443 -18.51 -29.70 -21.97
CA THR A 443 -18.96 -30.27 -23.25
C THR A 443 -19.35 -31.74 -23.07
N GLU A 444 -18.58 -32.51 -22.29
CA GLU A 444 -18.92 -33.90 -21.97
C GLU A 444 -20.18 -34.06 -21.11
N MET A 445 -20.58 -33.04 -20.35
CA MET A 445 -21.75 -33.08 -19.48
C MET A 445 -23.09 -32.95 -20.23
N ASN A 446 -23.09 -32.55 -21.51
CA ASN A 446 -24.28 -32.39 -22.37
C ASN A 446 -25.43 -31.66 -21.66
N LEU A 447 -25.26 -30.37 -21.37
CA LEU A 447 -26.27 -29.57 -20.67
C LEU A 447 -27.45 -29.24 -21.61
N ASP A 448 -28.63 -29.81 -21.38
CA ASP A 448 -29.84 -29.58 -22.20
C ASP A 448 -30.49 -28.17 -22.04
N ASN A 449 -29.77 -27.18 -21.49
CA ASN A 449 -30.29 -25.83 -21.20
C ASN A 449 -29.40 -24.71 -21.74
N PRO A 450 -29.80 -24.03 -22.84
CA PRO A 450 -29.00 -22.96 -23.47
C PRO A 450 -28.72 -21.74 -22.57
N THR A 451 -29.53 -21.50 -21.53
CA THR A 451 -29.29 -20.41 -20.58
C THR A 451 -28.22 -20.80 -19.57
N LEU A 452 -28.21 -22.07 -19.16
CA LEU A 452 -27.18 -22.62 -18.28
C LEU A 452 -25.82 -22.68 -19.00
N GLU A 453 -25.81 -23.07 -20.27
CA GLU A 453 -24.62 -23.03 -21.12
C GLU A 453 -24.01 -21.62 -21.20
N ARG A 454 -24.83 -20.58 -21.43
CA ARG A 454 -24.35 -19.19 -21.42
C ARG A 454 -23.78 -18.77 -20.06
N GLY A 455 -24.43 -19.16 -18.97
CA GLY A 455 -23.92 -18.92 -17.61
C GLY A 455 -22.53 -19.56 -17.42
N PHE A 456 -22.37 -20.82 -17.85
CA PHE A 456 -21.09 -21.51 -17.77
C PHE A 456 -20.03 -20.92 -18.70
N GLY A 457 -20.41 -20.43 -19.89
CA GLY A 457 -19.52 -19.65 -20.74
C GLY A 457 -18.95 -18.41 -20.03
N GLY A 458 -19.81 -17.68 -19.30
CA GLY A 458 -19.35 -16.58 -18.44
C GLY A 458 -18.41 -17.03 -17.32
N MET A 459 -18.67 -18.17 -16.70
CA MET A 459 -17.77 -18.77 -15.69
C MET A 459 -16.40 -19.12 -16.30
N ILE A 460 -16.36 -19.70 -17.51
CA ILE A 460 -15.10 -20.00 -18.22
C ILE A 460 -14.30 -18.72 -18.51
N GLU A 461 -14.97 -17.65 -18.95
CA GLU A 461 -14.33 -16.35 -19.18
C GLU A 461 -13.71 -15.80 -17.90
N VAL A 462 -14.44 -15.85 -16.77
CA VAL A 462 -13.89 -15.45 -15.46
C VAL A 462 -12.66 -16.28 -15.07
N LEU A 463 -12.71 -17.61 -15.25
CA LEU A 463 -11.60 -18.52 -14.94
C LEU A 463 -10.37 -18.27 -15.82
N SER A 464 -10.54 -17.79 -17.06
CA SER A 464 -9.41 -17.41 -17.93
C SER A 464 -8.54 -16.29 -17.32
N GLY A 465 -9.14 -15.48 -16.45
CA GLY A 465 -8.49 -14.38 -15.75
C GLY A 465 -7.64 -14.78 -14.54
N PHE A 466 -7.65 -16.05 -14.11
CA PHE A 466 -6.94 -16.53 -12.92
C PHE A 466 -6.16 -17.83 -13.21
N SER A 467 -4.83 -17.74 -13.20
CA SER A 467 -3.95 -18.87 -13.53
C SER A 467 -3.66 -19.78 -12.34
N VAL A 468 -3.87 -21.08 -12.52
CA VAL A 468 -3.53 -22.12 -11.54
C VAL A 468 -2.73 -23.24 -12.20
N ALA A 469 -1.82 -23.83 -11.43
CA ALA A 469 -0.89 -24.86 -11.84
C ALA A 469 -1.27 -26.22 -11.24
N ARG A 470 -1.29 -27.27 -12.06
CA ARG A 470 -1.23 -28.65 -11.58
C ARG A 470 0.21 -28.96 -11.21
N THR A 471 0.47 -29.17 -9.92
CA THR A 471 1.83 -29.43 -9.43
C THR A 471 1.94 -30.83 -8.85
N ARG A 472 3.13 -31.42 -8.95
CA ARG A 472 3.42 -32.75 -8.38
C ARG A 472 3.10 -32.86 -6.88
N PRO A 473 3.55 -31.94 -5.99
CA PRO A 473 3.33 -32.09 -4.55
C PRO A 473 1.88 -31.90 -4.10
N PHE A 474 1.12 -31.02 -4.77
CA PHE A 474 -0.22 -30.64 -4.30
C PHE A 474 -1.36 -31.31 -5.08
N PHE A 475 -1.12 -31.66 -6.35
CA PHE A 475 -2.08 -32.40 -7.16
C PHE A 475 -1.67 -33.87 -7.28
N ASP A 476 -0.63 -34.20 -8.03
CA ASP A 476 -0.38 -35.59 -8.46
C ASP A 476 -0.15 -36.58 -7.31
N VAL A 477 0.70 -36.22 -6.34
CA VAL A 477 1.01 -37.09 -5.20
C VAL A 477 -0.22 -37.29 -4.31
N MET A 478 -0.96 -36.21 -4.06
CA MET A 478 -2.16 -36.22 -3.20
C MET A 478 -3.31 -36.98 -3.87
N GLU A 479 -3.54 -36.73 -5.16
CA GLU A 479 -4.57 -37.37 -5.97
C GLU A 479 -4.31 -38.87 -6.13
N LYS A 480 -3.04 -39.27 -6.27
CA LYS A 480 -2.63 -40.68 -6.30
C LYS A 480 -2.80 -41.37 -4.95
N ALA A 481 -2.49 -40.68 -3.85
CA ALA A 481 -2.62 -41.23 -2.50
C ALA A 481 -4.09 -41.36 -2.07
N THR A 482 -4.92 -40.38 -2.41
CA THR A 482 -6.36 -40.39 -2.13
C THR A 482 -7.09 -39.62 -3.24
N PRO A 483 -7.81 -40.31 -4.14
CA PRO A 483 -8.55 -39.66 -5.22
C PRO A 483 -9.48 -38.56 -4.70
N GLY A 484 -9.43 -37.37 -5.30
CA GLY A 484 -10.19 -36.20 -4.87
C GLY A 484 -9.44 -35.26 -3.92
N ASN A 485 -8.30 -35.66 -3.35
CA ASN A 485 -7.57 -34.80 -2.41
C ASN A 485 -6.59 -33.82 -3.07
N GLY A 486 -6.27 -33.98 -4.36
CA GLY A 486 -5.37 -33.09 -5.08
C GLY A 486 -5.94 -31.67 -5.21
N GLY A 487 -5.10 -30.65 -5.06
CA GLY A 487 -5.46 -29.24 -5.23
C GLY A 487 -4.63 -28.56 -6.31
N LEU A 488 -5.16 -27.47 -6.87
CA LEU A 488 -4.46 -26.66 -7.88
C LEU A 488 -3.75 -25.49 -7.20
N TYR A 489 -2.56 -25.16 -7.66
CA TYR A 489 -1.67 -24.20 -6.99
C TYR A 489 -1.65 -22.84 -7.71
N SER A 490 -1.66 -21.73 -6.99
CA SER A 490 -1.38 -20.40 -7.57
C SER A 490 -0.26 -19.69 -6.82
N ALA A 491 0.48 -18.85 -7.54
CA ALA A 491 1.37 -17.83 -6.98
C ALA A 491 0.89 -16.47 -7.48
N THR A 492 0.04 -15.82 -6.70
CA THR A 492 -0.71 -14.63 -7.14
C THR A 492 -0.03 -13.37 -6.64
N ILE A 493 0.30 -12.44 -7.53
CA ILE A 493 0.98 -11.20 -7.16
C ILE A 493 -0.04 -10.18 -6.65
N ASP A 494 0.19 -9.64 -5.45
CA ASP A 494 -0.53 -8.50 -4.88
C ASP A 494 -0.06 -7.19 -5.53
N PRO A 495 -0.90 -6.54 -6.35
CA PRO A 495 -0.51 -5.32 -7.05
C PRO A 495 -0.32 -4.11 -6.14
N TRP A 496 -0.81 -4.13 -4.90
CA TRP A 496 -0.68 -3.01 -3.96
C TRP A 496 0.50 -3.19 -3.00
N LYS A 497 1.06 -4.40 -2.88
CA LYS A 497 2.18 -4.68 -1.98
C LYS A 497 3.49 -4.97 -2.70
N CYS A 498 3.43 -5.49 -3.93
CA CYS A 498 4.65 -5.82 -4.67
C CYS A 498 5.47 -4.55 -4.94
N THR A 499 6.72 -4.54 -4.47
CA THR A 499 7.64 -3.42 -4.67
C THR A 499 8.45 -3.50 -5.97
N GLY A 500 8.31 -4.62 -6.72
CA GLY A 500 9.12 -4.88 -7.91
C GLY A 500 10.60 -5.13 -7.57
N CYS A 501 10.90 -5.75 -6.43
CA CYS A 501 12.27 -6.15 -6.06
C CYS A 501 12.79 -7.37 -6.85
N LEU A 502 11.87 -8.15 -7.44
CA LEU A 502 12.14 -9.31 -8.30
C LEU A 502 12.93 -10.47 -7.68
N GLU A 503 13.21 -10.47 -6.37
CA GLU A 503 13.82 -11.62 -5.69
C GLU A 503 13.07 -12.94 -5.94
N CYS A 504 11.74 -12.86 -6.04
CA CYS A 504 10.90 -14.01 -6.36
C CYS A 504 11.12 -14.58 -7.78
N VAL A 505 11.54 -13.74 -8.73
CA VAL A 505 11.98 -14.14 -10.07
C VAL A 505 13.36 -14.81 -9.97
N ASP A 506 14.29 -14.19 -9.25
CA ASP A 506 15.67 -14.69 -9.11
C ASP A 506 15.74 -16.09 -8.49
N VAL A 507 14.89 -16.38 -7.49
CA VAL A 507 14.83 -17.72 -6.87
C VAL A 507 13.95 -18.72 -7.61
N CYS A 508 13.28 -18.31 -8.70
CA CYS A 508 12.38 -19.17 -9.45
C CYS A 508 13.16 -20.15 -10.34
N GLY A 509 13.65 -21.25 -9.74
CA GLY A 509 14.37 -22.30 -10.46
C GLY A 509 13.72 -22.80 -11.77
N PRO A 510 12.38 -22.99 -11.87
CA PRO A 510 11.77 -23.43 -13.12
C PRO A 510 11.48 -22.30 -14.13
N GLY A 511 11.73 -21.03 -13.80
CA GLY A 511 11.42 -19.89 -14.68
C GLY A 511 9.92 -19.58 -14.81
N ALA A 512 9.10 -20.02 -13.84
CA ALA A 512 7.67 -19.76 -13.76
C ALA A 512 7.31 -18.31 -13.40
N LEU A 513 8.27 -17.54 -12.89
CA LEU A 513 8.15 -16.11 -12.68
C LEU A 513 9.17 -15.41 -13.57
N GLN A 514 8.73 -14.40 -14.30
CA GLN A 514 9.58 -13.61 -15.21
C GLN A 514 9.33 -12.12 -14.97
N GLU A 515 10.36 -11.31 -15.18
CA GLU A 515 10.19 -9.86 -15.13
C GLU A 515 9.30 -9.38 -16.29
N GLN A 516 8.32 -8.53 -15.97
CA GLN A 516 7.53 -7.79 -16.93
C GLN A 516 7.49 -6.31 -16.54
N LYS A 517 7.59 -5.41 -17.52
CA LYS A 517 7.36 -3.98 -17.32
C LYS A 517 5.91 -3.73 -16.90
N GLN A 518 5.72 -2.88 -15.89
CA GLN A 518 4.39 -2.47 -15.49
C GLN A 518 3.79 -1.49 -16.51
N ASP A 519 2.59 -1.82 -16.98
CA ASP A 519 1.70 -0.96 -17.76
C ASP A 519 0.25 -1.08 -17.24
N SER A 520 -0.68 -0.32 -17.83
CA SER A 520 -2.09 -0.32 -17.42
C SER A 520 -2.77 -1.68 -17.58
N LYS A 521 -2.41 -2.45 -18.62
CA LYS A 521 -2.95 -3.80 -18.88
C LYS A 521 -2.45 -4.81 -17.85
N ALA A 522 -1.16 -4.78 -17.55
CA ALA A 522 -0.52 -5.62 -16.54
C ALA A 522 -1.12 -5.34 -15.17
N LEU A 523 -1.26 -4.06 -14.80
CA LEU A 523 -1.86 -3.67 -13.52
C LEU A 523 -3.32 -4.13 -13.42
N ALA A 524 -4.12 -3.97 -14.49
CA ALA A 524 -5.50 -4.44 -14.52
C ALA A 524 -5.60 -5.97 -14.37
N ALA A 525 -4.72 -6.72 -15.04
CA ALA A 525 -4.66 -8.18 -14.92
C ALA A 525 -4.31 -8.62 -13.49
N LEU A 526 -3.34 -7.96 -12.85
CA LEU A 526 -2.95 -8.23 -11.46
C LEU A 526 -4.09 -7.92 -10.48
N LYS A 527 -4.75 -6.76 -10.64
CA LYS A 527 -5.91 -6.38 -9.82
C LYS A 527 -7.04 -7.39 -9.93
N ARG A 528 -7.36 -7.82 -11.15
CA ARG A 528 -8.37 -8.86 -11.40
C ARG A 528 -7.98 -10.18 -10.74
N SER A 529 -6.76 -10.65 -10.98
CA SER A 529 -6.29 -11.93 -10.43
C SER A 529 -6.23 -11.94 -8.90
N PHE A 530 -5.80 -10.84 -8.28
CA PHE A 530 -5.73 -10.76 -6.81
C PHE A 530 -7.11 -10.58 -6.19
N THR A 531 -8.02 -9.81 -6.81
CA THR A 531 -9.43 -9.72 -6.39
C THR A 531 -10.12 -11.08 -6.49
N PHE A 532 -9.82 -11.88 -7.51
CA PHE A 532 -10.32 -13.26 -7.60
C PHE A 532 -9.79 -14.10 -6.42
N LEU A 533 -8.49 -14.03 -6.12
CA LEU A 533 -7.88 -14.72 -4.97
C LEU A 533 -8.51 -14.29 -3.64
N SER A 534 -8.77 -13.00 -3.42
CA SER A 534 -9.31 -12.52 -2.15
C SER A 534 -10.73 -13.02 -1.85
N ASN A 535 -11.44 -13.51 -2.88
CA ASN A 535 -12.76 -14.11 -2.78
C ASN A 535 -12.71 -15.65 -2.69
N LEU A 536 -11.53 -16.26 -2.73
CA LEU A 536 -11.35 -17.70 -2.53
C LEU A 536 -11.16 -18.03 -1.04
N PRO A 537 -11.54 -19.25 -0.61
CA PRO A 537 -11.15 -19.75 0.71
C PRO A 537 -9.63 -19.83 0.87
N ASN A 538 -9.18 -19.86 2.13
CA ASN A 538 -7.79 -20.16 2.45
C ASN A 538 -7.47 -21.62 2.05
N THR A 539 -6.18 -21.92 1.87
CA THR A 539 -5.71 -23.28 1.62
C THR A 539 -6.30 -24.25 2.65
N ALA A 540 -6.74 -25.42 2.21
CA ALA A 540 -7.27 -26.43 3.12
C ALA A 540 -6.17 -26.97 4.07
N PRO A 541 -6.44 -27.19 5.37
CA PRO A 541 -5.43 -27.60 6.35
C PRO A 541 -4.61 -28.83 5.97
N ARG A 542 -5.16 -29.79 5.23
CA ARG A 542 -4.45 -31.00 4.79
C ARG A 542 -3.17 -30.70 4.00
N PHE A 543 -3.06 -29.53 3.39
CA PHE A 543 -1.87 -29.15 2.63
C PHE A 543 -0.74 -28.62 3.52
N PHE A 544 -1.00 -28.18 4.76
CA PHE A 544 0.03 -27.56 5.62
C PHE A 544 0.02 -28.03 7.09
N SER A 545 -0.96 -28.81 7.54
CA SER A 545 -1.13 -29.19 8.96
C SER A 545 0.11 -29.87 9.53
N ASN A 546 0.82 -30.65 8.73
CA ASN A 546 2.00 -31.39 9.18
C ASN A 546 3.29 -30.54 9.19
N ALA A 547 3.24 -29.26 8.82
CA ALA A 547 4.45 -28.47 8.56
C ALA A 547 5.27 -28.11 9.82
N THR A 548 4.65 -28.10 11.01
CA THR A 548 5.34 -27.89 12.30
C THR A 548 5.79 -29.19 12.98
N HIS A 549 5.39 -30.36 12.47
CA HIS A 549 5.71 -31.66 13.07
C HIS A 549 7.11 -32.15 12.64
N PRO A 550 7.78 -33.01 13.44
CA PRO A 550 9.03 -33.64 13.04
C PRO A 550 8.90 -34.37 11.69
N GLY A 551 9.82 -34.09 10.75
CA GLY A 551 9.79 -34.64 9.39
C GLY A 551 8.80 -33.95 8.44
N GLY A 552 8.07 -32.93 8.91
CA GLY A 552 7.21 -32.07 8.10
C GLY A 552 7.99 -31.10 7.20
N GLU A 553 7.33 -30.59 6.15
CA GLU A 553 7.89 -29.59 5.25
C GLU A 553 7.51 -28.18 5.72
N THR A 554 8.39 -27.57 6.53
CA THR A 554 8.13 -26.29 7.22
C THR A 554 7.71 -25.16 6.29
N LYS A 555 8.20 -25.13 5.04
CA LYS A 555 7.77 -24.12 4.07
C LYS A 555 6.30 -24.19 3.70
N ARG A 556 5.57 -25.27 4.00
CA ARG A 556 4.12 -25.31 3.76
C ARG A 556 3.34 -24.42 4.73
N LEU A 557 3.94 -23.94 5.82
CA LEU A 557 3.30 -23.01 6.75
C LEU A 557 2.78 -21.75 6.07
N ILE A 558 3.48 -21.28 5.03
CA ILE A 558 3.10 -20.07 4.28
C ILE A 558 1.95 -20.29 3.28
N LEU A 559 1.43 -21.52 3.14
CA LEU A 559 0.19 -21.78 2.40
C LEU A 559 -1.06 -21.35 3.19
N ASP A 560 -0.96 -21.33 4.52
CA ASP A 560 -2.00 -20.78 5.37
C ASP A 560 -1.88 -19.25 5.37
N HIS A 561 -2.86 -18.56 4.78
CA HIS A 561 -2.87 -17.10 4.73
C HIS A 561 -2.84 -16.46 6.12
N GLU A 562 -3.35 -17.13 7.15
CA GLU A 562 -3.30 -16.61 8.51
C GLU A 562 -1.88 -16.62 9.08
N ASN A 563 -1.02 -17.55 8.66
CA ASN A 563 0.41 -17.52 9.00
C ASN A 563 1.17 -16.58 8.06
N TYR A 564 0.88 -16.63 6.75
CA TYR A 564 1.54 -15.81 5.74
C TYR A 564 1.41 -14.30 6.03
N TYR A 565 0.24 -13.88 6.54
CA TYR A 565 -0.08 -12.49 6.91
C TYR A 565 -0.04 -12.23 8.43
N SER A 566 0.71 -13.02 9.21
CA SER A 566 1.05 -12.68 10.61
C SER A 566 1.82 -11.37 10.75
N MET A 567 2.40 -10.90 9.64
CA MET A 567 2.90 -9.55 9.44
C MET A 567 2.33 -9.08 8.11
N THR A 568 1.78 -7.87 8.09
CA THR A 568 1.14 -7.30 6.90
C THR A 568 2.19 -6.82 5.90
N GLY A 569 1.79 -6.75 4.64
CA GLY A 569 2.56 -5.99 3.65
C GLY A 569 2.46 -4.50 3.92
N GLY A 570 3.30 -3.69 3.27
CA GLY A 570 3.24 -2.22 3.41
C GLY A 570 4.23 -1.62 4.40
N HIS A 571 5.13 -2.43 4.98
CA HIS A 571 6.22 -1.94 5.82
C HIS A 571 7.12 -0.90 5.08
N GLY A 572 7.76 0.01 5.82
CA GLY A 572 8.62 1.08 5.29
C GLY A 572 10.04 0.65 4.86
N GLY A 573 10.25 -0.66 4.65
CA GLY A 573 11.57 -1.23 4.35
C GLY A 573 11.93 -1.05 2.88
N CYS A 574 13.23 -1.14 2.58
CA CYS A 574 13.74 -1.15 1.21
C CYS A 574 13.08 -2.24 0.35
N ARG A 575 13.10 -2.07 -0.97
CA ARG A 575 12.80 -3.15 -1.91
C ARG A 575 13.81 -4.28 -1.68
N GLY A 576 13.34 -5.52 -1.53
CA GLY A 576 14.22 -6.67 -1.28
C GLY A 576 14.90 -6.66 0.10
N CYS A 577 14.19 -6.21 1.14
CA CYS A 577 14.77 -6.10 2.47
C CYS A 577 14.86 -7.47 3.17
N GLY A 578 16.06 -8.05 3.23
CA GLY A 578 16.30 -9.32 3.91
C GLY A 578 15.95 -9.34 5.41
N GLU A 579 16.07 -8.21 6.13
CA GLU A 579 15.62 -8.10 7.54
C GLU A 579 14.12 -8.39 7.65
N VAL A 580 13.32 -7.82 6.75
CA VAL A 580 11.86 -7.99 6.76
C VAL A 580 11.47 -9.40 6.36
N THR A 581 12.15 -9.99 5.36
CA THR A 581 11.96 -11.40 4.98
C THR A 581 12.16 -12.31 6.20
N ALA A 582 13.25 -12.14 6.95
CA ALA A 582 13.53 -12.93 8.14
C ALA A 582 12.45 -12.75 9.23
N ILE A 583 12.06 -11.50 9.52
CA ILE A 583 11.04 -11.21 10.54
C ILE A 583 9.67 -11.75 10.14
N ARG A 584 9.28 -11.63 8.86
CA ARG A 584 8.02 -12.20 8.37
C ARG A 584 7.97 -13.71 8.57
N LEU A 585 9.03 -14.42 8.19
CA LEU A 585 9.13 -15.87 8.41
C LEU A 585 9.12 -16.24 9.90
N LEU A 586 9.79 -15.46 10.75
CA LEU A 586 9.75 -15.62 12.20
C LEU A 586 8.31 -15.47 12.74
N THR A 587 7.62 -14.40 12.36
CA THR A 587 6.24 -14.14 12.81
C THR A 587 5.28 -15.24 12.34
N ALA A 588 5.42 -15.71 11.09
CA ALA A 588 4.58 -16.76 10.52
C ALA A 588 4.78 -18.08 11.25
N THR A 589 6.04 -18.44 11.52
CA THR A 589 6.42 -19.66 12.26
C THR A 589 5.93 -19.59 13.70
N ASN A 590 6.14 -18.45 14.37
CA ASN A 590 5.70 -18.23 15.75
C ASN A 590 4.17 -18.39 15.87
N ARG A 591 3.43 -17.75 14.96
CA ARG A 591 1.97 -17.85 14.92
C ARG A 591 1.50 -19.29 14.73
N ALA A 592 2.11 -20.03 13.79
CA ALA A 592 1.75 -21.42 13.55
C ALA A 592 1.96 -22.31 14.78
N ILE A 593 3.12 -22.18 15.46
CA ILE A 593 3.45 -22.97 16.66
C ILE A 593 2.50 -22.61 17.82
N HIS A 594 2.31 -21.32 18.09
CA HIS A 594 1.53 -20.87 19.23
C HIS A 594 0.04 -21.13 19.05
N ARG A 595 -0.48 -21.02 17.84
CA ARG A 595 -1.89 -21.34 17.57
C ARG A 595 -2.21 -22.80 17.87
N GLU A 596 -1.36 -23.71 17.46
CA GLU A 596 -1.57 -25.14 17.71
C GLU A 596 -1.47 -25.48 19.19
N ARG A 597 -0.48 -24.89 19.88
CA ARG A 597 -0.35 -25.01 21.34
C ARG A 597 -1.56 -24.47 22.08
N ASN A 598 -2.07 -23.31 21.68
CA ASN A 598 -3.24 -22.69 22.29
C ASN A 598 -4.50 -23.55 22.09
N LYS A 599 -4.73 -24.05 20.87
CA LYS A 599 -5.85 -24.98 20.60
C LYS A 599 -5.77 -26.24 21.45
N THR A 600 -4.59 -26.87 21.50
CA THR A 600 -4.36 -28.08 22.29
C THR A 600 -4.61 -27.82 23.78
N HIS A 601 -4.11 -26.70 24.29
CA HIS A 601 -4.29 -26.36 25.69
C HIS A 601 -5.74 -25.99 26.03
N ILE A 602 -6.45 -25.26 25.16
CA ILE A 602 -7.89 -25.00 25.32
C ILE A 602 -8.64 -26.33 25.46
N HIS A 603 -8.41 -27.27 24.55
CA HIS A 603 -9.05 -28.59 24.61
C HIS A 603 -8.72 -29.38 25.88
N GLU A 604 -7.47 -29.29 26.35
CA GLU A 604 -7.04 -29.88 27.63
C GLU A 604 -7.83 -29.27 28.81
N LEU A 605 -8.00 -27.95 28.85
CA LEU A 605 -8.74 -27.26 29.91
C LEU A 605 -10.23 -27.61 29.87
N GLU A 606 -10.86 -27.63 28.68
CA GLU A 606 -12.24 -28.06 28.50
C GLU A 606 -12.45 -29.49 29.02
N SER A 607 -11.57 -30.42 28.64
CA SER A 607 -11.60 -31.80 29.10
C SER A 607 -11.37 -31.93 30.61
N LEU A 608 -10.50 -31.10 31.19
CA LEU A 608 -10.29 -31.06 32.64
C LEU A 608 -11.53 -30.59 33.38
N ILE A 609 -12.20 -29.53 32.90
CA ILE A 609 -13.46 -29.03 33.47
C ILE A 609 -14.52 -30.14 33.44
N GLU A 610 -14.70 -30.77 32.28
CA GLU A 610 -15.69 -31.85 32.11
C GLU A 610 -15.44 -33.01 33.09
N ARG A 611 -14.18 -33.47 33.19
CA ARG A 611 -13.81 -34.55 34.11
C ARG A 611 -13.95 -34.16 35.58
N LEU A 612 -13.65 -32.91 35.95
CA LEU A 612 -13.85 -32.43 37.32
C LEU A 612 -15.34 -32.39 37.67
N HIS A 613 -16.18 -31.87 36.79
CA HIS A 613 -17.63 -31.87 36.98
C HIS A 613 -18.19 -33.29 37.12
N ALA A 614 -17.81 -34.21 36.23
CA ALA A 614 -18.21 -35.61 36.33
C ALA A 614 -17.74 -36.24 37.65
N LYS A 615 -16.50 -35.95 38.09
CA LYS A 615 -15.99 -36.48 39.35
C LYS A 615 -16.74 -35.92 40.56
N MET A 616 -17.09 -34.63 40.57
CA MET A 616 -17.83 -34.01 41.67
C MET A 616 -19.20 -34.65 41.91
N GLN A 617 -19.86 -35.15 40.86
CA GLN A 617 -21.13 -35.89 40.98
C GLN A 617 -20.98 -37.22 41.74
N SER A 618 -19.77 -37.78 41.81
CA SER A 618 -19.48 -39.07 42.44
C SER A 618 -18.73 -38.94 43.78
N VAL A 619 -18.48 -37.73 44.28
CA VAL A 619 -17.71 -37.52 45.52
C VAL A 619 -18.65 -37.58 46.71
N GLU A 620 -18.47 -38.59 47.54
CA GLU A 620 -19.16 -38.71 48.82
C GLU A 620 -18.52 -37.82 49.89
N HIS A 621 -19.27 -37.53 50.95
CA HIS A 621 -18.78 -36.77 52.09
C HIS A 621 -17.75 -37.59 52.88
N ASP A 622 -16.51 -37.12 52.92
CA ASP A 622 -15.41 -37.73 53.68
C ASP A 622 -15.12 -36.88 54.92
N THR A 623 -15.28 -37.45 56.10
CA THR A 623 -15.02 -36.78 57.38
C THR A 623 -13.53 -36.51 57.62
N HIS A 624 -12.63 -37.23 56.93
CA HIS A 624 -11.18 -37.01 56.99
C HIS A 624 -10.70 -35.96 55.97
N ASP A 625 -11.54 -35.60 54.98
CA ASP A 625 -11.26 -34.54 54.00
C ASP A 625 -12.53 -33.74 53.63
N PRO A 626 -13.13 -33.02 54.59
CA PRO A 626 -14.40 -32.33 54.40
C PRO A 626 -14.33 -31.20 53.36
N ALA A 627 -13.13 -30.69 53.06
CA ALA A 627 -12.91 -29.60 52.12
C ALA A 627 -12.72 -30.06 50.66
N ARG A 628 -12.74 -31.37 50.38
CA ARG A 628 -12.45 -31.93 49.05
C ARG A 628 -13.32 -31.34 47.94
N LEU A 629 -14.64 -31.31 48.14
CA LEU A 629 -15.58 -30.79 47.15
C LEU A 629 -15.37 -29.29 46.90
N SER A 630 -15.12 -28.53 47.95
CA SER A 630 -14.82 -27.09 47.86
C SER A 630 -13.53 -26.82 47.08
N ARG A 631 -12.46 -27.62 47.30
CA ARG A 631 -11.23 -27.50 46.51
C ARG A 631 -11.44 -27.84 45.03
N MET A 632 -12.29 -28.81 44.72
CA MET A 632 -12.64 -29.14 43.33
C MET A 632 -13.42 -28.01 42.66
N GLN A 633 -14.40 -27.41 43.34
CA GLN A 633 -15.14 -26.25 42.85
C GLN A 633 -14.23 -25.05 42.59
N GLU A 634 -13.29 -24.77 43.50
CA GLU A 634 -12.32 -23.69 43.31
C GLU A 634 -11.38 -23.98 42.13
N ALA A 635 -10.93 -25.23 41.97
CA ALA A 635 -10.11 -25.63 40.82
C ALA A 635 -10.85 -25.42 39.49
N VAL A 636 -12.14 -25.80 39.40
CA VAL A 636 -12.97 -25.53 38.22
C VAL A 636 -13.01 -24.04 37.92
N LYS A 637 -13.32 -23.20 38.92
CA LYS A 637 -13.39 -21.74 38.75
C LYS A 637 -12.07 -21.15 38.25
N ILE A 638 -10.93 -21.64 38.76
CA ILE A 638 -9.60 -21.22 38.30
C ILE A 638 -9.39 -21.62 36.82
N ILE A 639 -9.77 -22.84 36.45
CA ILE A 639 -9.60 -23.35 35.08
C ILE A 639 -10.54 -22.60 34.11
N GLU A 640 -11.79 -22.39 34.47
CA GLU A 640 -12.77 -21.61 33.67
C GLU A 640 -12.27 -20.18 33.45
N LYS A 641 -11.73 -19.53 34.48
CA LYS A 641 -11.13 -18.19 34.32
C LYS A 641 -9.93 -18.21 33.36
N ARG A 642 -9.10 -19.26 33.42
CA ARG A 642 -7.97 -19.41 32.50
C ARG A 642 -8.43 -19.68 31.07
N LEU A 643 -9.44 -20.52 30.89
CA LEU A 643 -10.08 -20.79 29.60
C LEU A 643 -10.65 -19.49 29.01
N TYR A 644 -11.40 -18.72 29.81
CA TYR A 644 -11.89 -17.40 29.43
C TYR A 644 -10.76 -16.50 28.92
N HIS A 645 -9.65 -16.38 29.65
CA HIS A 645 -8.51 -15.56 29.21
C HIS A 645 -7.84 -16.06 27.91
N LEU A 646 -7.89 -17.36 27.60
CA LEU A 646 -7.30 -17.94 26.39
C LEU A 646 -8.20 -17.81 25.17
N GLU A 647 -9.52 -17.84 25.35
CA GLU A 647 -10.48 -17.77 24.26
C GLU A 647 -10.85 -16.32 23.90
N SER A 648 -11.12 -15.51 24.93
CA SER A 648 -11.72 -14.18 24.76
C SER A 648 -11.12 -13.11 25.68
N GLY A 649 -10.91 -13.36 26.96
CA GLY A 649 -10.37 -12.36 27.87
C GLY A 649 -11.13 -11.02 27.87
N PRO A 650 -10.56 -9.96 28.46
CA PRO A 650 -11.24 -8.68 28.62
C PRO A 650 -11.42 -7.91 27.30
N THR A 651 -10.67 -8.25 26.26
CA THR A 651 -10.71 -7.60 24.93
C THR A 651 -11.55 -8.36 23.92
N GLY A 652 -12.17 -9.49 24.31
CA GLY A 652 -12.88 -10.37 23.39
C GLY A 652 -11.97 -11.26 22.54
N ARG A 653 -10.64 -11.23 22.76
CA ARG A 653 -9.65 -12.15 22.21
C ARG A 653 -8.70 -12.73 23.26
N GLY A 654 -8.30 -13.98 23.03
CA GLY A 654 -7.16 -14.61 23.71
C GLY A 654 -5.84 -13.85 23.57
N PRO A 655 -4.79 -14.30 24.29
CA PRO A 655 -3.48 -13.64 24.26
C PRO A 655 -2.87 -13.65 22.85
N SER A 656 -2.08 -12.62 22.55
CA SER A 656 -1.30 -12.56 21.32
C SER A 656 -0.28 -13.70 21.24
N SER A 657 0.07 -14.11 20.02
CA SER A 657 1.08 -15.16 19.80
C SER A 657 2.49 -14.70 20.15
N ALA A 658 2.74 -13.40 20.09
CA ALA A 658 4.00 -12.76 20.44
C ALA A 658 3.77 -11.34 20.99
N ALA A 659 4.83 -10.79 21.55
CA ALA A 659 5.01 -9.35 21.73
C ALA A 659 6.43 -8.99 21.28
N PHE A 660 6.56 -7.86 20.58
CA PHE A 660 7.84 -7.42 20.01
C PHE A 660 8.33 -6.19 20.76
N ALA A 661 9.50 -6.32 21.40
CA ALA A 661 10.26 -5.18 21.91
C ALA A 661 11.44 -4.93 20.97
N ASN A 662 11.34 -3.88 20.16
CA ASN A 662 12.27 -3.61 19.07
C ASN A 662 13.15 -2.40 19.41
N ALA A 663 14.47 -2.57 19.38
CA ALA A 663 15.41 -1.47 19.55
C ALA A 663 15.33 -0.47 18.38
N THR A 664 15.74 0.77 18.61
CA THR A 664 15.73 1.80 17.55
C THR A 664 16.71 1.45 16.43
N GLY A 665 16.28 1.47 15.18
CA GLY A 665 17.12 1.13 14.04
C GLY A 665 16.33 0.98 12.75
N CYS A 666 16.89 0.28 11.76
CA CYS A 666 16.16 0.01 10.51
C CYS A 666 14.83 -0.70 10.79
N SER A 667 14.84 -1.66 11.72
CA SER A 667 13.66 -2.40 12.13
C SER A 667 12.57 -1.53 12.72
N SER A 668 12.88 -0.57 13.59
CA SER A 668 11.85 0.34 14.10
C SER A 668 11.33 1.31 13.03
N VAL A 669 12.21 1.75 12.12
CA VAL A 669 11.82 2.65 11.02
C VAL A 669 10.85 1.97 10.06
N TYR A 670 11.16 0.78 9.55
CA TYR A 670 10.24 0.11 8.61
C TYR A 670 9.00 -0.47 9.31
N ALA A 671 9.10 -0.79 10.59
CA ALA A 671 8.01 -1.39 11.36
C ALA A 671 6.92 -0.38 11.72
N SER A 672 7.31 0.83 12.12
CA SER A 672 6.40 1.75 12.83
C SER A 672 6.66 3.23 12.52
N THR A 673 7.09 3.57 11.31
CA THR A 673 7.06 4.99 10.88
C THR A 673 5.61 5.42 10.75
N PHE A 674 5.21 6.39 11.58
CA PHE A 674 3.85 6.90 11.59
C PHE A 674 3.41 7.31 10.17
N PRO A 675 2.23 6.91 9.69
CA PRO A 675 1.13 6.28 10.45
C PRO A 675 1.01 4.75 10.29
N PHE A 676 2.03 4.06 9.76
CA PHE A 676 1.91 2.66 9.34
C PHE A 676 2.65 1.70 10.28
N ASN A 677 1.94 0.63 10.71
CA ASN A 677 2.48 -0.48 11.47
C ASN A 677 2.21 -1.80 10.75
N ALA A 678 3.25 -2.58 10.48
CA ALA A 678 3.12 -3.87 9.77
C ALA A 678 2.81 -5.07 10.68
N TYR A 679 2.96 -4.93 11.99
CA TYR A 679 2.79 -6.03 12.94
C TYR A 679 1.32 -6.18 13.32
N THR A 680 0.80 -7.42 13.29
CA THR A 680 -0.55 -7.73 13.79
C THR A 680 -0.56 -8.07 15.29
N ASP A 681 0.60 -8.38 15.84
CA ASP A 681 0.84 -8.60 17.28
C ASP A 681 1.34 -7.30 17.94
N PRO A 682 1.22 -7.16 19.28
CA PRO A 682 1.75 -6.01 20.01
C PRO A 682 3.23 -5.75 19.73
N TRP A 683 3.54 -4.50 19.41
CA TRP A 683 4.88 -4.06 19.06
C TRP A 683 5.19 -2.76 19.81
N VAL A 684 6.40 -2.66 20.37
CA VAL A 684 6.89 -1.49 21.09
C VAL A 684 8.34 -1.21 20.74
N ASN A 685 8.68 0.07 20.62
CA ASN A 685 10.03 0.58 20.59
C ASN A 685 10.20 1.55 21.76
N SER A 686 11.18 1.27 22.63
CA SER A 686 11.51 2.16 23.74
C SER A 686 12.61 3.12 23.30
N LEU A 687 13.86 2.64 23.25
CA LEU A 687 15.04 3.44 22.90
C LEU A 687 16.03 2.58 22.08
N PHE A 688 17.20 3.15 21.77
CA PHE A 688 18.27 2.44 21.07
C PHE A 688 19.10 1.56 22.00
N GLN A 689 19.52 2.12 23.13
CA GLN A 689 20.21 1.45 24.23
C GLN A 689 19.22 0.67 25.10
#